data_AF-A0A1C5WTN7-F1
#
_entry.id   AF-A0A1C5WTN7-F1
#
_cell.length_a   1.000
_cell.length_b   1.000
_cell.length_c   1.000
_cell.angle_alpha   90.00
_cell.angle_beta   90.00
_cell.angle_gamma   90.00
#
_symmetry.space_group_name_H-M   'P 1'
#
loop_
_entity.id
_entity.type
_entity.pdbx_description
1 polymer ?
#
loop_
_entity_poly.entity_id
_entity_poly.type
_entity_poly.pdbx_seq_one_letter_code
_entity_poly.pdbx_strand_id
1 'polypeptide(L)'
;MEELRLPKGLKELGNHTFTGCEALKDITIPKTLVSSGVYAFQDSGIKTVTLEEGMLKVPGFLFSGFATLESIVLPESITEIELSAFEGCEMLSDISLSSNLTTIHQGTFKDCVSLIHIALPESLTVLGDSSGDGVFEGCYALVELRLPKGLKELGNHTFTGCEALKDITIPKTLVSSGVYAFQDSGIKTVTLEEGMLKVPGFLFSGFATLESIVLPESITEIELSVFTDCINLQAITLPKNLNAIGENAFHNCNSLKKVVLPDNINEISYFSFDDVELWAMPNTITEASLLRERIPHHVYDVPIPVDSIQLNTTDKTMISGTTYDLFATIAPSNATNKELIWTSSNTAVVTVSASGRVTARGNGTAIITATAKDGSKKAAKCTITVKTPVSAVKLNVTSKAMKPKDVYYLSATVSPSTASNADLLWTSNNTKVATVSASGRVTARGNGTAIITATAKDGSKKAAKCTITVKTPVSAVKLNVTSKAMKPKDVYYLSATVSPSTASNTDLLWISNNTKVATVSASGRVTARGNGTAIITATAKDGSKKAAKCTITVKTPVSSLKLNVRSKTLNRGNTYTLKASIYPSTASNKSITWSSSNTKVAKVDSKGKVTAVNGGSATITAKASNGLVYKCNVYVRYKITYYLNGGKNDGKNPSVYYNQNITLKNPTRKGYSFVGWYSDSACRKKYPKVTTKSKGDIKRYAKWAKISVGKASTPSLTNLKGKKMQVKLRKVAQASGYQITYTTDKRFKSNVKSTYTSALTKTLTGLKTKKTYYVKVRAYKYDSTKAKVYGSYSSVKAISIKK
;
A
#
# COMPACT_ATOMS: atom_id res chain seq x y z
N MET A 1 -11.49 14.31 -22.31
CA MET A 1 -10.07 13.89 -22.38
C MET A 1 -9.85 12.88 -21.28
N GLU A 2 -9.26 11.70 -21.55
CA GLU A 2 -9.28 10.59 -20.58
C GLU A 2 -8.18 10.61 -19.51
N GLU A 3 -6.99 11.13 -19.83
CA GLU A 3 -5.89 11.38 -18.89
C GLU A 3 -5.63 12.89 -18.80
N LEU A 4 -5.49 13.44 -17.59
CA LEU A 4 -4.95 14.78 -17.35
C LEU A 4 -3.70 14.69 -16.46
N ARG A 5 -2.72 15.57 -16.70
CA ARG A 5 -1.53 15.69 -15.86
C ARG A 5 -1.36 17.13 -15.40
N LEU A 6 -1.62 17.35 -14.11
CA LEU A 6 -1.47 18.66 -13.49
C LEU A 6 0.01 19.10 -13.46
N PRO A 7 0.29 20.42 -13.56
CA PRO A 7 1.65 20.93 -13.45
C PRO A 7 2.29 20.58 -12.10
N LYS A 8 3.55 20.12 -12.11
CA LYS A 8 4.34 19.78 -10.90
C LYS A 8 4.62 20.95 -9.95
N GLY A 9 4.24 22.17 -10.32
CA GLY A 9 4.33 23.37 -9.49
C GLY A 9 2.97 24.04 -9.26
N LEU A 10 1.86 23.37 -9.58
CA LEU A 10 0.52 23.89 -9.34
C LEU A 10 0.34 24.20 -7.85
N LYS A 11 -0.21 25.38 -7.55
CA LYS A 11 -0.42 25.88 -6.19
C LYS A 11 -1.88 25.94 -5.76
N GLU A 12 -2.78 26.09 -6.72
CA GLU A 12 -4.19 26.34 -6.50
C GLU A 12 -4.99 25.59 -7.58
N LEU A 13 -6.17 25.10 -7.19
CA LEU A 13 -7.26 24.76 -8.10
C LEU A 13 -8.38 25.77 -7.85
N GLY A 14 -9.00 26.30 -8.89
CA GLY A 14 -10.15 27.21 -8.74
C GLY A 14 -11.46 26.46 -8.49
N ASN A 15 -12.51 27.19 -8.12
CA ASN A 15 -13.87 26.64 -8.05
C ASN A 15 -14.22 25.94 -9.38
N HIS A 16 -14.91 24.80 -9.30
CA HIS A 16 -15.41 24.05 -10.47
C HIS A 16 -14.35 23.64 -11.54
N THR A 17 -13.05 23.59 -11.21
CA THR A 17 -11.97 23.40 -12.22
C THR A 17 -12.14 22.17 -13.13
N PHE A 18 -12.70 21.07 -12.63
CA PHE A 18 -13.00 19.86 -13.40
C PHE A 18 -14.49 19.49 -13.39
N THR A 19 -15.38 20.46 -13.16
CA THR A 19 -16.82 20.19 -13.16
C THR A 19 -17.30 19.68 -14.51
N GLY A 20 -18.16 18.66 -14.51
CA GLY A 20 -18.68 18.03 -15.73
C GLY A 20 -17.62 17.30 -16.57
N CYS A 21 -16.44 17.00 -16.03
CA CYS A 21 -15.39 16.26 -16.75
C CYS A 21 -15.66 14.75 -16.83
N GLU A 22 -16.83 14.35 -17.35
CA GLU A 22 -17.32 12.96 -17.50
C GLU A 22 -16.31 11.99 -18.13
N ALA A 23 -15.46 12.50 -19.03
CA ALA A 23 -14.51 11.67 -19.78
C ALA A 23 -13.19 11.38 -19.02
N LEU A 24 -12.87 12.14 -17.96
CA LEU A 24 -11.63 12.03 -17.19
C LEU A 24 -11.79 10.98 -16.09
N LYS A 25 -10.94 9.95 -16.06
CA LYS A 25 -11.18 8.73 -15.26
C LYS A 25 -10.35 8.66 -13.97
N ASP A 26 -9.15 9.19 -14.02
CA ASP A 26 -8.23 9.33 -12.89
C ASP A 26 -7.53 10.69 -12.92
N ILE A 27 -7.04 11.13 -11.75
CA ILE A 27 -6.20 12.31 -11.63
C ILE A 27 -5.15 12.11 -10.53
N THR A 28 -3.97 12.70 -10.74
CA THR A 28 -2.93 12.82 -9.71
C THR A 28 -2.81 14.26 -9.24
N ILE A 29 -3.07 14.52 -7.96
CA ILE A 29 -2.92 15.84 -7.34
C ILE A 29 -1.46 16.05 -6.94
N PRO A 30 -0.78 17.09 -7.44
CA PRO A 30 0.62 17.34 -7.13
C PRO A 30 0.76 17.84 -5.69
N LYS A 31 1.81 17.40 -5.00
CA LYS A 31 2.06 17.78 -3.60
C LYS A 31 2.42 19.25 -3.37
N THR A 32 2.54 20.00 -4.46
CA THR A 32 2.75 21.45 -4.41
C THR A 32 1.47 22.22 -4.19
N LEU A 33 0.29 21.61 -4.35
CA LEU A 33 -1.01 22.23 -4.13
C LEU A 33 -1.13 22.71 -2.68
N VAL A 34 -1.64 23.93 -2.49
CA VAL A 34 -1.79 24.60 -1.19
C VAL A 34 -3.25 24.90 -0.91
N SER A 35 -4.04 25.21 -1.94
CA SER A 35 -5.46 25.56 -1.85
C SER A 35 -6.28 24.88 -2.95
N SER A 36 -7.58 24.71 -2.70
CA SER A 36 -8.58 24.41 -3.73
C SER A 36 -9.81 25.30 -3.53
N GLY A 37 -10.47 25.63 -4.63
CA GLY A 37 -11.82 26.10 -4.64
C GLY A 37 -12.84 24.97 -4.47
N VAL A 38 -14.08 25.35 -4.19
CA VAL A 38 -15.22 24.45 -3.94
C VAL A 38 -15.64 23.76 -5.24
N TYR A 39 -16.22 22.56 -5.14
CA TYR A 39 -16.80 21.81 -6.26
C TYR A 39 -15.82 21.46 -7.39
N ALA A 40 -14.51 21.44 -7.10
CA ALA A 40 -13.45 21.25 -8.09
C ALA A 40 -13.58 19.96 -8.93
N PHE A 41 -14.31 18.94 -8.45
CA PHE A 41 -14.53 17.65 -9.12
C PHE A 41 -16.01 17.25 -9.28
N GLN A 42 -16.95 18.17 -9.01
CA GLN A 42 -18.41 17.94 -9.13
C GLN A 42 -18.79 17.43 -10.53
N ASP A 43 -19.67 16.43 -10.62
CA ASP A 43 -20.11 15.82 -11.89
C ASP A 43 -18.96 15.32 -12.81
N SER A 44 -17.77 15.07 -12.26
CA SER A 44 -16.65 14.50 -13.03
C SER A 44 -16.72 12.97 -13.10
N GLY A 45 -16.22 12.40 -14.20
CA GLY A 45 -16.16 10.95 -14.40
C GLY A 45 -15.05 10.24 -13.60
N ILE A 46 -14.36 10.99 -12.73
CA ILE A 46 -13.21 10.51 -11.97
C ILE A 46 -13.73 9.61 -10.85
N LYS A 47 -13.22 8.38 -10.79
CA LYS A 47 -13.56 7.42 -9.71
C LYS A 47 -12.43 7.17 -8.72
N THR A 48 -11.22 7.59 -9.07
CA THR A 48 -10.01 7.36 -8.26
C THR A 48 -9.07 8.56 -8.35
N VAL A 49 -8.72 9.11 -7.19
CA VAL A 49 -7.70 10.16 -7.06
C VAL A 49 -6.42 9.57 -6.47
N THR A 50 -5.26 10.08 -6.92
CA THR A 50 -3.96 9.84 -6.28
C THR A 50 -3.39 11.16 -5.76
N LEU A 51 -3.06 11.24 -4.47
CA LEU A 51 -2.26 12.35 -3.92
C LEU A 51 -0.75 12.02 -4.08
N GLU A 52 0.08 13.00 -4.42
CA GLU A 52 1.54 12.77 -4.58
C GLU A 52 2.27 12.69 -3.23
N GLU A 53 3.13 11.67 -3.09
CA GLU A 53 3.96 11.40 -1.90
C GLU A 53 4.81 12.60 -1.44
N GLY A 54 4.62 13.02 -0.18
CA GLY A 54 5.20 14.24 0.39
C GLY A 54 4.27 15.45 0.37
N MET A 55 2.97 15.26 0.09
CA MET A 55 1.92 16.22 0.46
C MET A 55 1.76 16.22 1.99
N LEU A 56 1.76 17.40 2.61
CA LEU A 56 1.74 17.55 4.08
C LEU A 56 0.33 17.71 4.67
N LYS A 57 -0.60 18.25 3.89
CA LYS A 57 -2.01 18.39 4.25
C LYS A 57 -2.91 18.18 3.05
N VAL A 58 -4.15 17.76 3.27
CA VAL A 58 -5.20 17.84 2.23
C VAL A 58 -5.74 19.28 2.23
N PRO A 59 -5.63 20.04 1.12
CA PRO A 59 -6.16 21.39 1.03
C PRO A 59 -7.67 21.48 1.26
N GLY A 60 -8.12 22.58 1.84
CA GLY A 60 -9.55 22.84 2.08
C GLY A 60 -10.37 22.78 0.80
N PHE A 61 -11.61 22.31 0.92
CA PHE A 61 -12.58 22.10 -0.16
C PHE A 61 -12.15 21.19 -1.34
N LEU A 62 -10.97 20.55 -1.29
CA LEU A 62 -10.39 19.87 -2.46
C LEU A 62 -11.31 18.84 -3.13
N PHE A 63 -12.08 18.09 -2.35
CA PHE A 63 -13.07 17.12 -2.85
C PHE A 63 -14.51 17.48 -2.43
N SER A 64 -14.77 18.75 -2.07
CA SER A 64 -16.11 19.24 -1.76
C SER A 64 -17.07 19.02 -2.95
N GLY A 65 -18.23 18.41 -2.69
CA GLY A 65 -19.24 17.99 -3.65
C GLY A 65 -18.78 16.93 -4.66
N PHE A 66 -17.73 16.16 -4.38
CA PHE A 66 -17.22 15.12 -5.27
C PHE A 66 -17.96 13.78 -5.06
N ALA A 67 -19.27 13.80 -5.31
CA ALA A 67 -20.19 12.70 -5.01
C ALA A 67 -19.78 11.32 -5.57
N THR A 68 -19.01 11.27 -6.67
CA THR A 68 -18.58 10.02 -7.34
C THR A 68 -17.31 9.36 -6.76
N LEU A 69 -16.69 9.93 -5.71
CA LEU A 69 -15.48 9.41 -5.08
C LEU A 69 -15.75 8.17 -4.20
N GLU A 70 -15.63 6.97 -4.76
CA GLU A 70 -15.89 5.70 -4.03
C GLU A 70 -14.90 5.43 -2.87
N SER A 71 -13.61 5.76 -3.05
CA SER A 71 -12.55 5.51 -2.05
C SER A 71 -11.29 6.34 -2.27
N ILE A 72 -10.54 6.61 -1.19
CA ILE A 72 -9.24 7.32 -1.25
C ILE A 72 -8.23 6.78 -0.22
N VAL A 73 -6.94 6.90 -0.54
CA VAL A 73 -5.82 6.59 0.38
C VAL A 73 -4.95 7.83 0.52
N LEU A 74 -4.81 8.33 1.74
CA LEU A 74 -3.96 9.47 2.05
C LEU A 74 -2.50 9.01 2.22
N PRO A 75 -1.50 9.72 1.63
CA PRO A 75 -0.09 9.47 1.89
C PRO A 75 0.27 9.65 3.36
N GLU A 76 1.17 8.81 3.89
CA GLU A 76 1.65 8.86 5.28
C GLU A 76 2.37 10.18 5.64
N SER A 77 2.69 11.03 4.65
CA SER A 77 3.24 12.36 4.87
C SER A 77 2.21 13.41 5.29
N ILE A 78 0.91 13.08 5.24
CA ILE A 78 -0.17 13.99 5.61
C ILE A 78 -0.33 14.02 7.13
N THR A 79 -0.27 15.22 7.71
CA THR A 79 -0.48 15.49 9.15
C THR A 79 -1.79 16.22 9.43
N GLU A 80 -2.45 16.76 8.42
CA GLU A 80 -3.62 17.65 8.55
C GLU A 80 -4.62 17.47 7.38
N ILE A 81 -5.92 17.58 7.66
CA ILE A 81 -6.98 17.67 6.64
C ILE A 81 -7.80 18.93 6.93
N GLU A 82 -7.80 19.88 5.99
CA GLU A 82 -8.43 21.20 6.14
C GLU A 82 -9.96 21.20 5.90
N LEU A 83 -10.58 22.31 6.29
CA LEU A 83 -11.98 22.69 6.12
C LEU A 83 -12.66 22.04 4.89
N SER A 84 -13.74 21.29 5.14
CA SER A 84 -14.62 20.73 4.09
C SER A 84 -13.91 19.91 2.99
N ALA A 85 -12.73 19.35 3.26
CA ALA A 85 -11.93 18.69 2.22
C ALA A 85 -12.61 17.51 1.50
N PHE A 86 -13.60 16.85 2.11
CA PHE A 86 -14.42 15.77 1.54
C PHE A 86 -15.94 15.98 1.73
N GLU A 87 -16.39 17.20 2.01
CA GLU A 87 -17.81 17.55 2.15
C GLU A 87 -18.61 17.06 0.93
N GLY A 88 -19.77 16.42 1.12
CA GLY A 88 -20.62 15.94 0.02
C GLY A 88 -19.97 14.86 -0.86
N CYS A 89 -18.97 14.12 -0.38
CA CYS A 89 -18.46 12.91 -1.04
C CYS A 89 -19.44 11.73 -0.84
N GLU A 90 -20.66 11.85 -1.38
CA GLU A 90 -21.79 10.94 -1.10
C GLU A 90 -21.48 9.44 -1.25
N MET A 91 -20.68 9.02 -2.24
CA MET A 91 -20.31 7.61 -2.47
C MET A 91 -19.07 7.13 -1.67
N LEU A 92 -18.43 7.99 -0.86
CA LEU A 92 -17.21 7.64 -0.14
C LEU A 92 -17.49 6.61 0.96
N SER A 93 -16.95 5.41 0.79
CA SER A 93 -17.24 4.25 1.67
C SER A 93 -15.99 3.54 2.21
N ASP A 94 -14.80 3.85 1.69
CA ASP A 94 -13.50 3.37 2.19
C ASP A 94 -12.45 4.49 2.10
N ILE A 95 -12.05 5.05 3.26
CA ILE A 95 -10.95 6.02 3.36
C ILE A 95 -9.85 5.50 4.29
N SER A 96 -8.63 5.45 3.75
CA SER A 96 -7.42 5.17 4.52
C SER A 96 -6.74 6.48 4.90
N LEU A 97 -6.87 6.89 6.16
CA LEU A 97 -6.18 8.05 6.73
C LEU A 97 -4.67 7.77 6.91
N SER A 98 -3.88 8.84 7.05
CA SER A 98 -2.45 8.79 7.38
C SER A 98 -2.22 8.42 8.84
N SER A 99 -1.21 7.60 9.14
CA SER A 99 -0.83 7.26 10.52
C SER A 99 -0.15 8.40 11.29
N ASN A 100 0.14 9.53 10.63
CA ASN A 100 0.74 10.74 11.22
C ASN A 100 -0.23 11.93 11.29
N LEU A 101 -1.53 11.71 11.01
CA LEU A 101 -2.57 12.74 11.02
C LEU A 101 -2.87 13.20 12.46
N THR A 102 -2.66 14.49 12.75
CA THR A 102 -2.88 15.10 14.08
C THR A 102 -4.16 15.92 14.15
N THR A 103 -4.62 16.46 13.01
CA THR A 103 -5.74 17.42 12.95
C THR A 103 -6.68 17.10 11.79
N ILE A 104 -7.97 17.03 12.07
CA ILE A 104 -9.05 17.06 11.07
C ILE A 104 -9.92 18.28 11.38
N HIS A 105 -10.08 19.19 10.42
CA HIS A 105 -10.83 20.45 10.59
C HIS A 105 -12.34 20.27 10.38
N GLN A 106 -13.13 21.32 10.66
CA GLN A 106 -14.59 21.30 10.59
C GLN A 106 -15.13 20.98 9.17
N GLY A 107 -16.35 20.44 9.09
CA GLY A 107 -17.01 20.02 7.85
C GLY A 107 -16.32 18.91 7.04
N THR A 108 -15.16 18.39 7.45
CA THR A 108 -14.28 17.57 6.58
C THR A 108 -14.99 16.41 5.88
N PHE A 109 -15.83 15.64 6.57
CA PHE A 109 -16.59 14.51 6.00
C PHE A 109 -18.11 14.74 6.08
N LYS A 110 -18.55 16.01 6.17
CA LYS A 110 -19.97 16.35 6.16
C LYS A 110 -20.67 15.76 4.93
N ASP A 111 -21.86 15.22 5.14
CA ASP A 111 -22.69 14.57 4.11
C ASP A 111 -22.00 13.44 3.31
N CYS A 112 -20.99 12.78 3.91
CA CYS A 112 -20.43 11.51 3.41
C CYS A 112 -21.39 10.34 3.66
N VAL A 113 -22.58 10.37 3.08
CA VAL A 113 -23.71 9.47 3.42
C VAL A 113 -23.45 7.97 3.22
N SER A 114 -22.43 7.57 2.45
CA SER A 114 -22.00 6.17 2.30
C SER A 114 -20.89 5.71 3.27
N LEU A 115 -20.43 6.57 4.19
CA LEU A 115 -19.29 6.28 5.07
C LEU A 115 -19.70 5.41 6.27
N ILE A 116 -19.71 4.09 6.07
CA ILE A 116 -20.14 3.11 7.09
C ILE A 116 -19.13 2.99 8.25
N HIS A 117 -17.83 3.15 7.97
CA HIS A 117 -16.74 3.03 8.94
C HIS A 117 -15.58 3.95 8.57
N ILE A 118 -14.93 4.54 9.59
CA ILE A 118 -13.66 5.24 9.44
C ILE A 118 -12.73 4.92 10.63
N ALA A 119 -11.46 4.64 10.34
CA ALA A 119 -10.46 4.34 11.35
C ALA A 119 -9.64 5.60 11.66
N LEU A 120 -10.00 6.31 12.73
CA LEU A 120 -9.23 7.45 13.23
C LEU A 120 -7.85 6.95 13.76
N PRO A 121 -6.74 7.63 13.42
CA PRO A 121 -5.42 7.22 13.86
C PRO A 121 -5.14 7.69 15.30
N GLU A 122 -4.38 6.91 16.07
CA GLU A 122 -4.02 7.22 17.47
C GLU A 122 -3.14 8.47 17.63
N SER A 123 -2.65 9.05 16.53
CA SER A 123 -1.94 10.35 16.47
C SER A 123 -2.87 11.57 16.47
N LEU A 124 -4.17 11.39 16.22
CA LEU A 124 -5.14 12.48 16.06
C LEU A 124 -5.45 13.12 17.42
N THR A 125 -5.14 14.40 17.55
CA THR A 125 -5.35 15.22 18.76
C THR A 125 -6.54 16.16 18.65
N VAL A 126 -6.92 16.59 17.45
CA VAL A 126 -8.01 17.54 17.20
C VAL A 126 -8.96 16.96 16.15
N LEU A 127 -10.25 16.89 16.48
CA LEU A 127 -11.33 16.41 15.60
C LEU A 127 -12.45 17.45 15.52
N GLY A 128 -12.36 18.34 14.54
CA GLY A 128 -13.24 19.50 14.37
C GLY A 128 -12.75 20.73 15.11
N ASP A 129 -13.54 21.80 15.07
CA ASP A 129 -13.32 23.05 15.78
C ASP A 129 -14.60 23.49 16.50
N SER A 130 -14.44 24.40 17.46
CA SER A 130 -15.46 25.22 18.11
C SER A 130 -16.27 26.13 17.17
N SER A 131 -16.03 26.10 15.85
CA SER A 131 -16.72 26.93 14.86
C SER A 131 -17.09 26.15 13.59
N GLY A 132 -18.30 26.39 13.09
CA GLY A 132 -18.83 25.78 11.86
C GLY A 132 -19.35 24.34 12.04
N ASP A 133 -19.38 23.63 10.92
CA ASP A 133 -20.10 22.38 10.69
C ASP A 133 -19.36 21.14 11.23
N GLY A 134 -20.11 20.11 11.62
CA GLY A 134 -19.54 18.89 12.19
C GLY A 134 -18.67 18.09 11.24
N VAL A 135 -17.61 17.45 11.76
CA VAL A 135 -16.69 16.64 10.95
C VAL A 135 -17.40 15.47 10.26
N PHE A 136 -18.35 14.84 10.94
CA PHE A 136 -19.19 13.74 10.43
C PHE A 136 -20.69 14.11 10.45
N GLU A 137 -21.00 15.40 10.33
CA GLU A 137 -22.38 15.88 10.19
C GLU A 137 -23.05 15.19 8.98
N GLY A 138 -24.26 14.66 9.14
CA GLY A 138 -24.96 13.96 8.05
C GLY A 138 -24.34 12.61 7.64
N CYS A 139 -23.41 12.04 8.42
CA CYS A 139 -22.89 10.68 8.18
C CYS A 139 -23.87 9.59 8.69
N TYR A 140 -25.11 9.61 8.21
CA TYR A 140 -26.22 8.75 8.68
C TYR A 140 -25.88 7.24 8.70
N ALA A 141 -25.01 6.78 7.79
CA ALA A 141 -24.62 5.37 7.66
C ALA A 141 -23.48 4.92 8.58
N LEU A 142 -22.84 5.81 9.35
CA LEU A 142 -21.66 5.50 10.17
C LEU A 142 -22.02 4.59 11.36
N VAL A 143 -21.66 3.30 11.29
CA VAL A 143 -22.08 2.29 12.28
C VAL A 143 -21.17 2.21 13.51
N GLU A 144 -19.86 2.37 13.31
CA GLU A 144 -18.84 2.28 14.36
C GLU A 144 -17.72 3.27 14.09
N LEU A 145 -17.40 4.09 15.10
CA LEU A 145 -16.25 4.99 15.15
C LEU A 145 -15.64 4.90 16.55
N ARG A 146 -14.32 5.05 16.65
CA ARG A 146 -13.59 5.05 17.93
C ARG A 146 -12.75 6.32 18.03
N LEU A 147 -12.89 7.05 19.13
CA LEU A 147 -12.08 8.24 19.38
C LEU A 147 -10.64 7.82 19.72
N PRO A 148 -9.61 8.53 19.23
CA PRO A 148 -8.21 8.29 19.58
C PRO A 148 -7.94 8.46 21.07
N LYS A 149 -7.03 7.68 21.63
CA LYS A 149 -6.62 7.80 23.05
C LYS A 149 -5.79 9.04 23.37
N GLY A 150 -5.37 9.78 22.33
CA GLY A 150 -4.67 11.05 22.45
C GLY A 150 -5.56 12.28 22.28
N LEU A 151 -6.84 12.11 21.92
CA LEU A 151 -7.73 13.21 21.51
C LEU A 151 -7.87 14.26 22.63
N LYS A 152 -7.78 15.53 22.24
CA LYS A 152 -7.80 16.72 23.11
C LYS A 152 -9.03 17.59 22.90
N GLU A 153 -9.44 17.74 21.66
CA GLU A 153 -10.46 18.70 21.25
C GLU A 153 -11.46 18.00 20.33
N LEU A 154 -12.75 18.18 20.61
CA LEU A 154 -13.88 17.69 19.82
C LEU A 154 -14.70 18.89 19.35
N GLY A 155 -14.95 19.03 18.05
CA GLY A 155 -15.63 20.20 17.48
C GLY A 155 -17.14 20.23 17.70
N ASN A 156 -17.75 21.37 17.38
CA ASN A 156 -19.21 21.50 17.30
C ASN A 156 -19.80 20.45 16.34
N HIS A 157 -21.02 19.99 16.61
CA HIS A 157 -21.80 19.14 15.70
C HIS A 157 -21.11 17.84 15.21
N THR A 158 -20.00 17.41 15.83
CA THR A 158 -19.04 16.46 15.22
C THR A 158 -19.68 15.15 14.75
N PHE A 159 -20.71 14.65 15.44
CA PHE A 159 -21.49 13.46 15.07
C PHE A 159 -22.98 13.76 14.87
N THR A 160 -23.34 14.99 14.51
CA THR A 160 -24.74 15.39 14.30
C THR A 160 -25.38 14.59 13.17
N GLY A 161 -26.52 13.95 13.44
CA GLY A 161 -27.19 13.07 12.49
C GLY A 161 -26.49 11.72 12.21
N CYS A 162 -25.51 11.30 13.03
CA CYS A 162 -24.93 9.95 12.95
C CYS A 162 -25.90 8.86 13.46
N GLU A 163 -27.04 8.68 12.79
CA GLU A 163 -28.15 7.79 13.20
C GLU A 163 -27.77 6.31 13.36
N ALA A 164 -26.76 5.81 12.63
CA ALA A 164 -26.34 4.42 12.70
C ALA A 164 -25.38 4.10 13.86
N LEU A 165 -24.74 5.11 14.46
CA LEU A 165 -23.72 5.01 15.51
C LEU A 165 -24.39 4.81 16.86
N LYS A 166 -24.06 3.73 17.59
CA LYS A 166 -24.86 3.26 18.74
C LYS A 166 -24.23 3.50 20.11
N ASP A 167 -22.92 3.56 20.16
CA ASP A 167 -22.14 3.74 21.37
C ASP A 167 -20.91 4.61 21.09
N ILE A 168 -20.44 5.31 22.12
CA ILE A 168 -19.23 6.13 22.05
C ILE A 168 -18.44 5.98 23.35
N THR A 169 -17.12 5.91 23.23
CA THR A 169 -16.19 5.98 24.37
C THR A 169 -15.42 7.29 24.29
N ILE A 170 -15.59 8.14 25.30
CA ILE A 170 -14.91 9.44 25.42
C ILE A 170 -13.55 9.21 26.09
N PRO A 171 -12.43 9.55 25.43
CA PRO A 171 -11.10 9.35 25.98
C PRO A 171 -10.84 10.34 27.11
N LYS A 172 -10.17 9.91 28.18
CA LYS A 172 -9.89 10.76 29.35
C LYS A 172 -8.88 11.87 29.10
N THR A 173 -8.32 11.91 27.90
CA THR A 173 -7.42 12.96 27.44
C THR A 173 -8.15 14.19 26.92
N LEU A 174 -9.45 14.10 26.64
CA LEU A 174 -10.27 15.19 26.12
C LEU A 174 -10.30 16.36 27.12
N VAL A 175 -10.08 17.57 26.63
CA VAL A 175 -9.98 18.82 27.42
C VAL A 175 -11.12 19.77 27.08
N SER A 176 -11.60 19.77 25.84
CA SER A 176 -12.70 20.62 25.37
C SER A 176 -13.64 19.86 24.44
N SER A 177 -14.89 20.30 24.42
CA SER A 177 -15.88 19.92 23.40
C SER A 177 -16.60 21.16 22.89
N GLY A 178 -16.98 21.14 21.62
CA GLY A 178 -17.97 22.03 21.05
C GLY A 178 -19.39 21.63 21.43
N VAL A 179 -20.34 22.53 21.12
CA VAL A 179 -21.78 22.31 21.34
C VAL A 179 -22.35 21.27 20.39
N TYR A 180 -23.43 20.61 20.81
CA TYR A 180 -24.25 19.74 19.96
C TYR A 180 -23.51 18.54 19.32
N ALA A 181 -22.33 18.17 19.86
CA ALA A 181 -21.44 17.18 19.26
C ALA A 181 -22.06 15.79 19.00
N PHE A 182 -23.17 15.45 19.68
CA PHE A 182 -23.92 14.19 19.52
C PHE A 182 -25.41 14.39 19.20
N GLN A 183 -25.83 15.60 18.79
CA GLN A 183 -27.23 15.93 18.47
C GLN A 183 -27.79 15.00 17.37
N ASP A 184 -29.00 14.48 17.55
CA ASP A 184 -29.68 13.58 16.60
C ASP A 184 -28.87 12.35 16.15
N SER A 185 -27.87 11.94 16.95
CA SER A 185 -27.11 10.71 16.73
C SER A 185 -27.86 9.47 17.22
N GLY A 186 -27.52 8.29 16.68
CA GLY A 186 -28.11 7.01 17.11
C GLY A 186 -27.66 6.52 18.49
N ILE A 187 -26.85 7.30 19.21
CA ILE A 187 -26.06 6.83 20.35
C ILE A 187 -26.98 6.64 21.56
N LYS A 188 -26.87 5.47 22.18
CA LYS A 188 -27.63 5.02 23.36
C LYS A 188 -26.75 4.58 24.52
N THR A 189 -25.42 4.58 24.37
CA THR A 189 -24.49 4.17 25.41
C THR A 189 -23.22 5.01 25.32
N VAL A 190 -23.01 5.85 26.33
CA VAL A 190 -21.82 6.67 26.52
C VAL A 190 -20.93 6.01 27.56
N THR A 191 -19.64 5.87 27.27
CA THR A 191 -18.63 5.45 28.25
C THR A 191 -17.59 6.56 28.40
N LEU A 192 -17.34 7.00 29.64
CA LEU A 192 -16.19 7.87 29.96
C LEU A 192 -15.01 6.98 30.39
N GLU A 193 -13.80 7.24 29.89
CA GLU A 193 -12.61 6.48 30.31
C GLU A 193 -12.21 6.73 31.78
N GLU A 194 -11.86 5.66 32.48
CA GLU A 194 -11.42 5.69 33.88
C GLU A 194 -10.15 6.52 34.12
N GLY A 195 -10.25 7.46 35.07
CA GLY A 195 -9.22 8.48 35.34
C GLY A 195 -9.44 9.80 34.60
N MET A 196 -10.60 10.02 33.99
CA MET A 196 -11.09 11.36 33.62
C MET A 196 -11.33 12.18 34.90
N LEU A 197 -10.79 13.39 34.98
CA LEU A 197 -10.84 14.25 36.18
C LEU A 197 -11.98 15.27 36.16
N LYS A 198 -12.35 15.73 34.96
CA LYS A 198 -13.47 16.64 34.71
C LYS A 198 -14.31 16.10 33.55
N VAL A 199 -15.59 16.44 33.50
CA VAL A 199 -16.36 16.34 32.24
C VAL A 199 -16.23 17.67 31.50
N PRO A 200 -15.58 17.71 30.30
CA PRO A 200 -15.38 18.95 29.55
C PRO A 200 -16.68 19.68 29.22
N GLY A 201 -16.64 21.01 29.26
CA GLY A 201 -17.79 21.86 28.94
C GLY A 201 -18.45 21.51 27.59
N PHE A 202 -19.77 21.69 27.53
CA PHE A 202 -20.65 21.41 26.36
C PHE A 202 -20.70 19.95 25.84
N LEU A 203 -19.93 19.01 26.39
CA LEU A 203 -19.72 17.67 25.80
C LEU A 203 -21.01 16.90 25.45
N PHE A 204 -22.07 17.03 26.22
CA PHE A 204 -23.37 16.39 25.99
C PHE A 204 -24.50 17.41 25.78
N SER A 205 -24.16 18.65 25.40
CA SER A 205 -25.13 19.69 25.06
C SER A 205 -26.03 19.24 23.89
N GLY A 206 -27.35 19.36 24.07
CA GLY A 206 -28.38 18.92 23.11
C GLY A 206 -28.41 17.41 22.83
N PHE A 207 -27.85 16.57 23.72
CA PHE A 207 -27.80 15.12 23.51
C PHE A 207 -29.13 14.43 23.84
N ALA A 208 -30.15 14.70 23.02
CA ALA A 208 -31.54 14.33 23.26
C ALA A 208 -31.81 12.80 23.38
N THR A 209 -30.87 11.92 23.01
CA THR A 209 -31.00 10.45 23.17
C THR A 209 -30.43 9.90 24.47
N LEU A 210 -29.77 10.72 25.30
CA LEU A 210 -29.10 10.29 26.53
C LEU A 210 -30.11 10.04 27.67
N GLU A 211 -30.62 8.81 27.79
CA GLU A 211 -31.59 8.44 28.84
C GLU A 211 -30.98 8.37 30.25
N SER A 212 -29.71 7.96 30.39
CA SER A 212 -28.99 7.91 31.67
C SER A 212 -27.47 7.87 31.52
N ILE A 213 -26.74 8.32 32.54
CA ILE A 213 -25.27 8.26 32.58
C ILE A 213 -24.72 7.96 33.98
N VAL A 214 -23.59 7.25 34.03
CA VAL A 214 -22.83 7.00 35.26
C VAL A 214 -21.45 7.63 35.08
N LEU A 215 -21.09 8.54 35.99
CA LEU A 215 -19.78 9.21 35.96
C LEU A 215 -18.73 8.40 36.74
N PRO A 216 -17.53 8.16 36.19
CA PRO A 216 -16.40 7.58 36.92
C PRO A 216 -16.08 8.31 38.24
N GLU A 217 -15.72 7.54 39.27
CA GLU A 217 -15.41 8.03 40.64
C GLU A 217 -14.14 8.91 40.71
N SER A 218 -13.41 9.04 39.59
CA SER A 218 -12.27 9.95 39.41
C SER A 218 -12.66 11.39 39.06
N ILE A 219 -13.91 11.63 38.66
CA ILE A 219 -14.38 12.98 38.27
C ILE A 219 -14.62 13.82 39.52
N THR A 220 -14.00 14.99 39.57
CA THR A 220 -14.15 15.99 40.64
C THR A 220 -14.98 17.19 40.21
N GLU A 221 -15.25 17.36 38.92
CA GLU A 221 -15.90 18.55 38.35
C GLU A 221 -16.72 18.25 37.10
N ILE A 222 -17.90 18.86 36.99
CA ILE A 222 -18.71 18.93 35.78
C ILE A 222 -18.69 20.39 35.33
N GLU A 223 -18.17 20.69 34.15
CA GLU A 223 -17.96 22.08 33.70
C GLU A 223 -19.24 22.74 33.15
N LEU A 224 -19.09 23.89 32.49
CA LEU A 224 -20.14 24.70 31.86
C LEU A 224 -21.00 23.87 30.88
N SER A 225 -22.32 23.93 31.05
CA SER A 225 -23.32 23.44 30.08
C SER A 225 -23.17 21.98 29.61
N VAL A 226 -22.57 21.11 30.43
CA VAL A 226 -22.22 19.73 30.02
C VAL A 226 -23.43 18.93 29.54
N PHE A 227 -24.57 18.99 30.22
CA PHE A 227 -25.81 18.28 29.88
C PHE A 227 -26.96 19.22 29.50
N THR A 228 -26.69 20.49 29.15
CA THR A 228 -27.75 21.43 28.73
C THR A 228 -28.57 20.82 27.57
N ASP A 229 -29.89 20.91 27.64
CA ASP A 229 -30.83 20.33 26.66
C ASP A 229 -30.77 18.78 26.52
N CYS A 230 -30.26 18.05 27.52
CA CYS A 230 -30.44 16.59 27.64
C CYS A 230 -31.88 16.22 28.04
N ILE A 231 -32.86 16.59 27.21
CA ILE A 231 -34.31 16.55 27.52
C ILE A 231 -34.85 15.18 27.98
N ASN A 232 -34.22 14.07 27.60
CA ASN A 232 -34.63 12.69 27.95
C ASN A 232 -33.79 12.06 29.08
N LEU A 233 -32.84 12.79 29.68
CA LEU A 233 -32.02 12.32 30.80
C LEU A 233 -32.89 12.09 32.04
N GLN A 234 -33.10 10.83 32.42
CA GLN A 234 -33.96 10.45 33.55
C GLN A 234 -33.17 10.19 34.84
N ALA A 235 -31.90 9.81 34.72
CA ALA A 235 -31.05 9.48 35.87
C ALA A 235 -29.57 9.72 35.58
N ILE A 236 -28.90 10.42 36.51
CA ILE A 236 -27.44 10.50 36.57
C ILE A 236 -26.93 9.92 37.89
N THR A 237 -25.83 9.17 37.83
CA THR A 237 -25.05 8.80 39.02
C THR A 237 -23.82 9.70 39.11
N LEU A 238 -23.82 10.59 40.11
CA LEU A 238 -22.70 11.47 40.43
C LEU A 238 -21.62 10.72 41.25
N PRO A 239 -20.33 11.06 41.09
CA PRO A 239 -19.25 10.41 41.83
C PRO A 239 -19.13 10.98 43.25
N LYS A 240 -18.62 10.19 44.20
CA LYS A 240 -18.56 10.60 45.62
C LYS A 240 -17.61 11.76 45.90
N ASN A 241 -16.65 11.99 45.00
CA ASN A 241 -15.62 13.02 45.10
C ASN A 241 -15.93 14.28 44.26
N LEU A 242 -17.17 14.40 43.73
CA LEU A 242 -17.58 15.60 43.00
C LEU A 242 -17.55 16.81 43.94
N ASN A 243 -16.84 17.85 43.50
CA ASN A 243 -16.59 19.07 44.27
C ASN A 243 -17.40 20.25 43.70
N ALA A 244 -17.40 20.39 42.37
CA ALA A 244 -18.03 21.52 41.67
C ALA A 244 -18.93 21.08 40.50
N ILE A 245 -20.03 21.82 40.30
CA ILE A 245 -20.95 21.72 39.16
C ILE A 245 -21.07 23.12 38.52
N GLY A 246 -20.75 23.19 37.23
CA GLY A 246 -20.68 24.41 36.44
C GLY A 246 -22.04 24.99 36.05
N GLU A 247 -22.01 26.21 35.51
CA GLU A 247 -23.20 26.96 35.12
C GLU A 247 -24.02 26.20 34.07
N ASN A 248 -25.35 26.26 34.17
CA ASN A 248 -26.30 25.61 33.26
C ASN A 248 -26.10 24.07 33.08
N ALA A 249 -25.32 23.40 33.93
CA ALA A 249 -24.84 22.03 33.72
C ALA A 249 -25.94 21.00 33.41
N PHE A 250 -27.15 21.14 33.99
CA PHE A 250 -28.34 20.32 33.69
C PHE A 250 -29.56 21.18 33.30
N HIS A 251 -29.36 22.39 32.77
CA HIS A 251 -30.46 23.24 32.28
C HIS A 251 -31.25 22.52 31.17
N ASN A 252 -32.59 22.65 31.18
CA ASN A 252 -33.53 21.94 30.32
C ASN A 252 -33.47 20.38 30.37
N CYS A 253 -32.91 19.79 31.43
CA CYS A 253 -32.97 18.34 31.66
C CYS A 253 -34.35 17.89 32.17
N ASN A 254 -35.41 18.18 31.40
CA ASN A 254 -36.82 18.11 31.83
C ASN A 254 -37.32 16.71 32.27
N SER A 255 -36.55 15.65 32.00
CA SER A 255 -36.81 14.28 32.48
C SER A 255 -36.12 13.93 33.81
N LEU A 256 -35.17 14.74 34.27
CA LEU A 256 -34.28 14.47 35.41
C LEU A 256 -34.95 14.85 36.73
N LYS A 257 -35.99 14.11 37.13
CA LYS A 257 -36.83 14.49 38.27
C LYS A 257 -36.14 14.43 39.64
N LYS A 258 -35.00 13.75 39.74
CA LYS A 258 -34.30 13.53 41.02
C LYS A 258 -32.80 13.40 40.83
N VAL A 259 -32.06 14.19 41.59
CA VAL A 259 -30.61 14.06 41.77
C VAL A 259 -30.30 13.79 43.24
N VAL A 260 -29.29 12.95 43.49
CA VAL A 260 -28.70 12.75 44.82
C VAL A 260 -27.31 13.37 44.78
N LEU A 261 -27.12 14.45 45.53
CA LEU A 261 -25.83 15.13 45.64
C LEU A 261 -24.88 14.34 46.56
N PRO A 262 -23.57 14.26 46.26
CA PRO A 262 -22.59 13.67 47.16
C PRO A 262 -22.23 14.63 48.30
N ASP A 263 -21.85 14.08 49.47
CA ASP A 263 -21.57 14.86 50.68
C ASP A 263 -20.43 15.90 50.53
N ASN A 264 -19.53 15.69 49.56
CA ASN A 264 -18.35 16.51 49.29
C ASN A 264 -18.57 17.69 48.34
N ILE A 265 -19.80 17.92 47.87
CA ILE A 265 -20.10 19.05 46.98
C ILE A 265 -19.92 20.39 47.70
N ASN A 266 -19.15 21.31 47.10
CA ASN A 266 -18.88 22.64 47.65
C ASN A 266 -19.41 23.76 46.75
N GLU A 267 -19.45 23.55 45.44
CA GLU A 267 -19.85 24.55 44.45
C GLU A 267 -20.93 24.01 43.51
N ILE A 268 -22.05 24.75 43.44
CA ILE A 268 -23.12 24.56 42.46
C ILE A 268 -23.35 25.96 41.87
N SER A 269 -23.21 26.06 40.55
CA SER A 269 -23.27 27.34 39.84
C SER A 269 -24.71 27.77 39.51
N TYR A 270 -24.86 28.96 38.93
CA TYR A 270 -26.17 29.46 38.50
C TYR A 270 -26.83 28.50 37.48
N PHE A 271 -28.13 28.28 37.65
CA PHE A 271 -28.98 27.47 36.76
C PHE A 271 -28.48 26.02 36.52
N SER A 272 -27.62 25.46 37.39
CA SER A 272 -27.15 24.09 37.25
C SER A 272 -28.27 23.04 37.28
N PHE A 273 -29.38 23.30 37.98
CA PHE A 273 -30.48 22.34 38.22
C PHE A 273 -31.89 22.97 38.06
N ASP A 274 -32.13 23.63 36.93
CA ASP A 274 -33.44 24.20 36.61
C ASP A 274 -34.55 23.12 36.58
N ASP A 275 -35.66 23.34 37.30
CA ASP A 275 -36.80 22.43 37.48
C ASP A 275 -36.51 20.99 38.03
N VAL A 276 -35.43 20.79 38.80
CA VAL A 276 -35.06 19.47 39.41
C VAL A 276 -35.31 19.40 40.92
N GLU A 277 -35.90 18.30 41.43
CA GLU A 277 -36.07 18.06 42.87
C GLU A 277 -34.83 17.36 43.49
N LEU A 278 -34.20 17.99 44.49
CA LEU A 278 -33.06 17.43 45.22
C LEU A 278 -33.54 16.61 46.44
N TRP A 279 -32.99 15.42 46.66
CA TRP A 279 -33.42 14.57 47.79
C TRP A 279 -32.26 14.20 48.70
N ALA A 280 -32.44 14.50 50.00
CA ALA A 280 -31.43 14.48 51.07
C ALA A 280 -30.34 15.55 50.86
N MET A 281 -30.37 16.58 51.71
CA MET A 281 -29.38 17.66 51.72
C MET A 281 -28.13 17.22 52.48
N PRO A 282 -26.92 17.39 51.92
CA PRO A 282 -25.68 17.35 52.69
C PRO A 282 -25.63 18.48 53.73
N ASN A 283 -25.09 18.19 54.92
CA ASN A 283 -24.92 19.18 56.00
C ASN A 283 -23.92 20.32 55.66
N THR A 284 -23.25 20.24 54.50
CA THR A 284 -22.26 21.20 54.00
C THR A 284 -22.90 22.36 53.23
N ILE A 285 -24.11 22.20 52.69
CA ILE A 285 -24.81 23.27 51.94
C ILE A 285 -25.68 24.08 52.90
N THR A 286 -25.52 25.41 52.89
CA THR A 286 -26.33 26.31 53.74
C THR A 286 -27.70 26.60 53.11
N GLU A 287 -28.71 26.86 53.94
CA GLU A 287 -30.03 27.33 53.47
C GLU A 287 -29.93 28.60 52.61
N ALA A 288 -28.94 29.47 52.85
CA ALA A 288 -28.71 30.68 52.05
C ALA A 288 -28.28 30.36 50.60
N SER A 289 -27.61 29.23 50.37
CA SER A 289 -27.33 28.70 49.02
C SER A 289 -28.62 28.18 48.39
N LEU A 290 -29.37 27.37 49.14
CA LEU A 290 -30.61 26.71 48.72
C LEU A 290 -31.82 27.66 48.62
N LEU A 291 -31.75 28.88 49.13
CA LEU A 291 -32.79 29.90 48.97
C LEU A 291 -32.79 30.56 47.59
N ARG A 292 -31.80 30.25 46.75
CA ARG A 292 -31.91 30.37 45.30
C ARG A 292 -32.69 29.17 44.67
N GLU A 293 -33.11 28.13 45.45
CA GLU A 293 -33.52 26.76 45.01
C GLU A 293 -34.73 25.95 45.75
N ARG A 294 -34.83 25.64 47.11
CA ARG A 294 -36.03 25.29 48.08
C ARG A 294 -36.72 23.84 48.46
N ILE A 295 -36.72 23.18 49.71
CA ILE A 295 -37.33 21.77 50.12
C ILE A 295 -37.72 21.40 51.70
N PRO A 296 -38.58 20.36 52.16
CA PRO A 296 -39.11 19.98 53.60
C PRO A 296 -39.32 18.46 54.21
N HIS A 297 -39.82 18.10 55.49
CA HIS A 297 -40.19 16.69 56.12
C HIS A 297 -40.78 16.44 57.66
N HIS A 298 -41.41 15.26 58.13
CA HIS A 298 -42.14 14.91 59.50
C HIS A 298 -42.30 13.37 60.13
N VAL A 299 -42.75 13.02 61.45
CA VAL A 299 -42.92 11.60 62.17
C VAL A 299 -43.78 11.37 63.57
N TYR A 300 -44.23 10.12 64.09
CA TYR A 300 -44.43 9.49 65.56
C TYR A 300 -45.68 8.56 66.15
N ASP A 301 -45.72 7.91 67.42
CA ASP A 301 -46.66 6.80 68.08
C ASP A 301 -46.91 6.79 69.73
N VAL A 302 -47.45 5.93 70.74
CA VAL A 302 -47.79 4.45 71.22
C VAL A 302 -48.73 4.17 72.57
N PRO A 303 -49.09 2.92 73.18
CA PRO A 303 -50.24 2.51 74.19
C PRO A 303 -50.14 1.66 75.63
N ILE A 304 -51.23 1.11 76.35
CA ILE A 304 -51.40 0.76 77.91
C ILE A 304 -52.04 -0.67 78.58
N PRO A 305 -53.00 -0.99 79.61
CA PRO A 305 -53.48 -2.36 80.34
C PRO A 305 -55.01 -3.05 80.48
N VAL A 306 -55.59 -4.36 80.59
CA VAL A 306 -55.48 -5.94 80.39
C VAL A 306 -56.84 -6.90 80.47
N ASP A 307 -57.15 -8.04 79.69
CA ASP A 307 -58.25 -9.18 79.81
C ASP A 307 -58.27 -10.54 78.93
N SER A 308 -58.23 -10.57 77.57
CA SER A 308 -58.63 -11.73 76.67
C SER A 308 -57.55 -12.16 75.64
N ILE A 309 -57.74 -13.22 74.82
CA ILE A 309 -56.75 -13.69 73.82
C ILE A 309 -57.39 -14.09 72.48
N GLN A 310 -57.01 -13.41 71.39
CA GLN A 310 -57.27 -13.82 70.00
C GLN A 310 -55.96 -13.91 69.23
N LEU A 311 -55.62 -15.05 68.64
CA LEU A 311 -54.44 -15.16 67.77
C LEU A 311 -54.69 -14.47 66.42
N ASN A 312 -53.63 -13.89 65.87
CA ASN A 312 -53.58 -13.27 64.55
C ASN A 312 -53.99 -14.20 63.38
N THR A 313 -53.94 -15.53 63.57
CA THR A 313 -54.49 -16.51 62.65
C THR A 313 -54.79 -17.84 63.34
N THR A 314 -55.82 -18.55 62.88
CA THR A 314 -56.18 -19.92 63.27
C THR A 314 -55.30 -20.99 62.61
N ASP A 315 -54.64 -20.65 61.51
CA ASP A 315 -53.77 -21.56 60.76
C ASP A 315 -52.65 -20.80 60.02
N LYS A 316 -51.55 -21.51 59.73
CA LYS A 316 -50.42 -20.93 59.01
C LYS A 316 -49.64 -21.99 58.24
N THR A 317 -49.38 -21.76 56.96
CA THR A 317 -48.29 -22.47 56.26
C THR A 317 -46.96 -21.74 56.50
N MET A 318 -45.93 -22.49 56.90
CA MET A 318 -44.57 -22.03 57.16
C MET A 318 -43.54 -22.80 56.34
N ILE A 319 -42.35 -22.23 56.22
CA ILE A 319 -41.18 -22.84 55.58
C ILE A 319 -40.23 -23.39 56.66
N SER A 320 -39.71 -24.60 56.49
CA SER A 320 -38.77 -25.19 57.46
C SER A 320 -37.56 -24.29 57.69
N GLY A 321 -37.17 -24.08 58.95
CA GLY A 321 -36.16 -23.12 59.38
C GLY A 321 -36.64 -21.67 59.54
N THR A 322 -37.83 -21.31 59.02
CA THR A 322 -38.39 -19.96 59.27
C THR A 322 -39.08 -19.87 60.63
N THR A 323 -39.14 -18.64 61.15
CA THR A 323 -39.99 -18.27 62.27
C THR A 323 -41.22 -17.51 61.81
N TYR A 324 -42.30 -17.60 62.59
CA TYR A 324 -43.45 -16.73 62.49
C TYR A 324 -43.87 -16.33 63.90
N ASP A 325 -44.22 -15.08 64.10
CA ASP A 325 -44.67 -14.59 65.40
C ASP A 325 -46.20 -14.66 65.43
N LEU A 326 -46.72 -15.63 66.19
CA LEU A 326 -48.11 -15.62 66.60
C LEU A 326 -48.25 -14.53 67.66
N PHE A 327 -48.65 -13.33 67.25
CA PHE A 327 -49.12 -12.35 68.22
C PHE A 327 -50.56 -12.66 68.58
N ALA A 328 -50.84 -12.66 69.89
CA ALA A 328 -52.20 -12.53 70.36
C ALA A 328 -52.57 -11.05 70.40
N THR A 329 -53.69 -10.70 69.77
CA THR A 329 -54.46 -9.55 70.23
C THR A 329 -54.97 -9.90 71.63
N ILE A 330 -54.46 -9.18 72.62
CA ILE A 330 -55.00 -9.21 73.97
C ILE A 330 -56.00 -8.06 74.06
N ALA A 331 -57.24 -8.36 74.42
CA ALA A 331 -58.23 -7.36 74.79
C ALA A 331 -58.17 -7.11 76.31
N PRO A 332 -58.60 -5.95 76.84
CA PRO A 332 -58.65 -4.72 76.07
C PRO A 332 -57.22 -4.40 75.56
N SER A 333 -57.11 -3.51 74.58
CA SER A 333 -55.89 -3.34 73.78
C SER A 333 -54.74 -2.70 74.56
N ASN A 334 -55.14 -1.86 75.51
CA ASN A 334 -54.38 -1.61 76.70
C ASN A 334 -54.25 -2.99 77.41
N ALA A 335 -53.07 -3.63 77.41
CA ALA A 335 -52.66 -4.74 78.30
C ALA A 335 -51.16 -4.54 78.73
N THR A 336 -50.84 -4.49 80.03
CA THR A 336 -49.52 -4.05 80.58
C THR A 336 -48.60 -5.22 80.84
N ASN A 337 -49.12 -6.30 81.45
CA ASN A 337 -48.50 -7.60 81.35
C ASN A 337 -49.20 -8.36 80.20
N LYS A 338 -48.63 -8.28 79.00
CA LYS A 338 -49.07 -9.01 77.80
C LYS A 338 -48.42 -10.40 77.69
N GLU A 339 -47.77 -10.90 78.74
CA GLU A 339 -47.03 -12.15 78.66
C GLU A 339 -47.94 -13.39 78.57
N LEU A 340 -47.43 -14.38 77.85
CA LEU A 340 -48.15 -15.59 77.46
C LEU A 340 -47.23 -16.81 77.64
N ILE A 341 -47.81 -17.92 78.09
CA ILE A 341 -47.22 -19.25 78.07
C ILE A 341 -47.59 -19.90 76.74
N TRP A 342 -46.63 -20.54 76.07
CA TRP A 342 -46.83 -21.13 74.75
C TRP A 342 -46.41 -22.60 74.70
N THR A 343 -47.18 -23.42 73.99
CA THR A 343 -46.94 -24.86 73.83
C THR A 343 -47.14 -25.34 72.39
N SER A 344 -46.52 -26.47 72.03
CA SER A 344 -46.65 -27.12 70.71
C SER A 344 -47.07 -28.57 70.87
N SER A 345 -47.98 -29.05 70.01
CA SER A 345 -48.42 -30.45 69.98
C SER A 345 -47.41 -31.41 69.32
N ASN A 346 -46.43 -30.90 68.57
CA ASN A 346 -45.35 -31.70 67.99
C ASN A 346 -44.11 -30.84 67.75
N THR A 347 -43.15 -30.93 68.66
CA THR A 347 -41.90 -30.14 68.66
C THR A 347 -40.91 -30.53 67.56
N ALA A 348 -41.05 -31.71 66.94
CA ALA A 348 -40.24 -32.10 65.79
C ALA A 348 -40.71 -31.40 64.49
N VAL A 349 -41.99 -31.03 64.40
CA VAL A 349 -42.54 -30.22 63.30
C VAL A 349 -42.34 -28.73 63.57
N VAL A 350 -42.74 -28.24 64.75
CA VAL A 350 -42.64 -26.82 65.13
C VAL A 350 -42.44 -26.65 66.64
N THR A 351 -41.50 -25.81 67.05
CA THR A 351 -41.39 -25.35 68.45
C THR A 351 -41.91 -23.93 68.59
N VAL A 352 -42.31 -23.51 69.79
CA VAL A 352 -42.69 -22.11 70.08
C VAL A 352 -41.89 -21.58 71.27
N SER A 353 -41.48 -20.31 71.21
CA SER A 353 -40.82 -19.61 72.32
C SER A 353 -41.83 -19.08 73.34
N ALA A 354 -41.36 -18.64 74.50
CA ALA A 354 -42.16 -17.86 75.45
C ALA A 354 -42.70 -16.53 74.89
N SER A 355 -42.23 -16.09 73.71
CA SER A 355 -42.68 -14.85 73.04
C SER A 355 -43.67 -15.09 71.89
N GLY A 356 -44.21 -16.31 71.75
CA GLY A 356 -45.10 -16.66 70.62
C GLY A 356 -44.41 -16.86 69.28
N ARG A 357 -43.07 -16.80 69.24
CA ARG A 357 -42.30 -17.07 68.03
C ARG A 357 -42.27 -18.57 67.76
N VAL A 358 -43.10 -19.00 66.81
CA VAL A 358 -43.08 -20.36 66.31
C VAL A 358 -41.90 -20.53 65.36
N THR A 359 -41.18 -21.65 65.46
CA THR A 359 -40.01 -22.00 64.65
C THR A 359 -40.29 -23.33 63.98
N ALA A 360 -40.40 -23.31 62.65
CA ALA A 360 -40.61 -24.51 61.85
C ALA A 360 -39.31 -25.36 61.80
N ARG A 361 -39.41 -26.67 62.07
CA ARG A 361 -38.26 -27.59 62.17
C ARG A 361 -38.31 -28.77 61.21
N GLY A 362 -39.50 -29.32 60.97
CA GLY A 362 -39.68 -30.52 60.14
C GLY A 362 -40.99 -30.49 59.37
N ASN A 363 -41.00 -31.08 58.18
CA ASN A 363 -42.17 -31.11 57.29
C ASN A 363 -43.33 -31.89 57.93
N GLY A 364 -44.50 -31.27 58.06
CA GLY A 364 -45.67 -31.87 58.72
C GLY A 364 -46.65 -30.83 59.27
N THR A 365 -47.57 -31.25 60.13
CA THR A 365 -48.58 -30.39 60.77
C THR A 365 -48.53 -30.50 62.30
N ALA A 366 -48.78 -29.39 62.99
CA ALA A 366 -48.73 -29.30 64.45
C ALA A 366 -49.53 -28.09 64.97
N ILE A 367 -50.08 -28.19 66.17
CA ILE A 367 -50.91 -27.14 66.78
C ILE A 367 -50.10 -26.40 67.86
N ILE A 368 -50.12 -25.07 67.80
CA ILE A 368 -49.57 -24.18 68.82
C ILE A 368 -50.71 -23.64 69.68
N THR A 369 -50.50 -23.57 71.00
CA THR A 369 -51.45 -22.96 71.94
C THR A 369 -50.77 -21.85 72.73
N ALA A 370 -51.40 -20.67 72.77
CA ALA A 370 -51.11 -19.58 73.70
C ALA A 370 -52.02 -19.69 74.92
N THR A 371 -51.52 -19.36 76.10
CA THR A 371 -52.27 -19.26 77.36
C THR A 371 -51.74 -18.07 78.15
N ALA A 372 -52.58 -17.18 78.69
CA ALA A 372 -52.07 -15.96 79.33
C ALA A 372 -51.35 -16.23 80.66
N LYS A 373 -50.23 -15.51 80.87
CA LYS A 373 -49.31 -15.66 82.01
C LYS A 373 -49.65 -14.70 83.17
N ASP A 374 -50.51 -13.71 82.92
CA ASP A 374 -51.10 -12.81 83.93
C ASP A 374 -51.97 -13.53 84.98
N GLY A 375 -52.33 -14.80 84.72
CA GLY A 375 -53.16 -15.64 85.59
C GLY A 375 -54.60 -15.79 85.11
N SER A 376 -55.02 -15.11 84.04
CA SER A 376 -56.41 -15.11 83.52
C SER A 376 -56.87 -16.44 82.90
N LYS A 377 -55.95 -17.39 82.67
CA LYS A 377 -56.18 -18.74 82.10
C LYS A 377 -56.84 -18.78 80.71
N LYS A 378 -57.07 -17.63 80.07
CA LYS A 378 -57.52 -17.53 78.68
C LYS A 378 -56.51 -18.26 77.78
N ALA A 379 -56.96 -18.88 76.70
CA ALA A 379 -56.09 -19.61 75.76
C ALA A 379 -56.63 -19.61 74.32
N ALA A 380 -55.74 -19.66 73.34
CA ALA A 380 -56.09 -19.66 71.91
C ALA A 380 -55.12 -20.56 71.09
N LYS A 381 -55.57 -21.10 69.96
CA LYS A 381 -54.87 -22.15 69.20
C LYS A 381 -54.66 -21.78 67.73
N CYS A 382 -53.54 -22.23 67.15
CA CYS A 382 -53.20 -22.07 65.73
C CYS A 382 -52.62 -23.36 65.14
N THR A 383 -53.04 -23.75 63.94
CA THR A 383 -52.53 -24.95 63.23
C THR A 383 -51.43 -24.58 62.25
N ILE A 384 -50.19 -25.01 62.54
CA ILE A 384 -49.01 -24.76 61.71
C ILE A 384 -48.78 -25.94 60.76
N THR A 385 -48.65 -25.65 59.46
CA THR A 385 -48.22 -26.59 58.43
C THR A 385 -46.83 -26.20 57.94
N VAL A 386 -45.83 -27.06 58.12
CA VAL A 386 -44.44 -26.80 57.69
C VAL A 386 -44.15 -27.52 56.38
N LYS A 387 -43.61 -26.78 55.41
CA LYS A 387 -43.11 -27.29 54.11
C LYS A 387 -41.61 -27.08 53.98
N THR A 388 -40.92 -27.98 53.30
CA THR A 388 -39.49 -27.86 52.98
C THR A 388 -39.32 -27.42 51.52
N PRO A 389 -38.83 -26.20 51.24
CA PRO A 389 -38.66 -25.72 49.87
C PRO A 389 -37.37 -26.26 49.25
N VAL A 390 -37.27 -26.14 47.92
CA VAL A 390 -36.03 -26.31 47.18
C VAL A 390 -35.05 -25.21 47.61
N SER A 391 -33.88 -25.59 48.10
CA SER A 391 -32.77 -24.68 48.44
C SER A 391 -31.86 -24.40 47.24
N ALA A 392 -31.72 -25.37 46.33
CA ALA A 392 -30.97 -25.25 45.08
C ALA A 392 -31.50 -26.16 43.96
N VAL A 393 -31.32 -25.71 42.71
CA VAL A 393 -31.43 -26.53 41.50
C VAL A 393 -30.03 -26.59 40.88
N LYS A 394 -29.64 -27.73 40.27
CA LYS A 394 -28.37 -27.89 39.54
C LYS A 394 -28.60 -28.62 38.23
N LEU A 395 -27.92 -28.20 37.15
CA LEU A 395 -27.91 -28.89 35.85
C LEU A 395 -26.65 -29.74 35.68
N ASN A 396 -26.74 -30.74 34.81
CA ASN A 396 -25.60 -31.54 34.36
C ASN A 396 -24.50 -30.73 33.64
N VAL A 397 -24.88 -29.66 32.92
CA VAL A 397 -23.94 -28.71 32.30
C VAL A 397 -24.45 -27.27 32.41
N THR A 398 -23.52 -26.31 32.53
CA THR A 398 -23.80 -24.86 32.53
C THR A 398 -23.68 -24.22 31.15
N SER A 399 -23.08 -24.90 30.17
CA SER A 399 -23.09 -24.49 28.77
C SER A 399 -23.01 -25.67 27.80
N LYS A 400 -23.49 -25.47 26.56
CA LYS A 400 -23.40 -26.47 25.49
C LYS A 400 -23.31 -25.80 24.11
N ALA A 401 -22.28 -26.15 23.34
CA ALA A 401 -22.21 -25.83 21.92
C ALA A 401 -22.99 -26.87 21.07
N MET A 402 -23.73 -26.40 20.07
CA MET A 402 -24.61 -27.20 19.21
C MET A 402 -24.61 -26.65 17.76
N LYS A 403 -25.05 -27.46 16.80
CA LYS A 403 -25.41 -27.05 15.41
C LYS A 403 -26.93 -26.97 15.27
N PRO A 404 -27.48 -26.28 14.25
CA PRO A 404 -28.93 -26.32 13.99
C PRO A 404 -29.44 -27.75 13.81
N LYS A 405 -30.63 -28.04 14.34
CA LYS A 405 -31.25 -29.38 14.43
C LYS A 405 -30.62 -30.37 15.43
N ASP A 406 -29.48 -30.06 16.06
CA ASP A 406 -28.96 -30.91 17.15
C ASP A 406 -29.96 -30.96 18.31
N VAL A 407 -29.97 -32.10 19.02
CA VAL A 407 -30.76 -32.33 20.23
C VAL A 407 -29.80 -32.63 21.39
N TYR A 408 -30.07 -32.07 22.57
CA TYR A 408 -29.31 -32.34 23.79
C TYR A 408 -30.27 -32.45 24.98
N TYR A 409 -29.90 -33.22 26.00
CA TYR A 409 -30.72 -33.46 27.18
C TYR A 409 -30.06 -32.84 28.41
N LEU A 410 -30.72 -31.82 28.96
CA LEU A 410 -30.37 -31.27 30.27
C LEU A 410 -31.09 -32.09 31.34
N SER A 411 -30.32 -32.69 32.25
CA SER A 411 -30.86 -33.26 33.47
C SER A 411 -30.64 -32.29 34.63
N ALA A 412 -31.62 -32.22 35.52
CA ALA A 412 -31.63 -31.32 36.66
C ALA A 412 -31.80 -32.11 37.96
N THR A 413 -31.12 -31.68 39.02
CA THR A 413 -31.33 -32.18 40.39
C THR A 413 -31.79 -31.04 41.28
N VAL A 414 -32.74 -31.33 42.17
CA VAL A 414 -33.19 -30.43 43.23
C VAL A 414 -32.55 -30.83 44.57
N SER A 415 -32.31 -29.85 45.43
CA SER A 415 -31.81 -30.05 46.79
C SER A 415 -32.67 -29.24 47.76
N PRO A 416 -32.98 -29.76 48.97
CA PRO A 416 -32.76 -31.14 49.39
C PRO A 416 -33.65 -32.12 48.60
N SER A 417 -33.30 -33.40 48.58
CA SER A 417 -34.15 -34.45 47.98
C SER A 417 -35.49 -34.65 48.70
N THR A 418 -35.62 -34.10 49.91
CA THR A 418 -36.83 -34.07 50.74
C THR A 418 -37.67 -32.79 50.55
N ALA A 419 -37.43 -32.00 49.50
CA ALA A 419 -38.25 -30.83 49.19
C ALA A 419 -39.70 -31.24 48.87
N SER A 420 -40.68 -30.53 49.43
CA SER A 420 -42.11 -30.86 49.37
C SER A 420 -42.71 -30.79 47.97
N ASN A 421 -42.00 -30.19 47.00
CA ASN A 421 -42.35 -30.20 45.59
C ASN A 421 -41.04 -30.13 44.76
N ALA A 422 -40.76 -31.18 43.98
CA ALA A 422 -39.55 -31.31 43.17
C ALA A 422 -39.72 -30.86 41.71
N ASP A 423 -40.92 -30.42 41.30
CA ASP A 423 -41.22 -30.08 39.92
C ASP A 423 -40.43 -28.87 39.41
N LEU A 424 -40.01 -28.95 38.14
CA LEU A 424 -39.30 -27.88 37.44
C LEU A 424 -40.13 -27.33 36.28
N LEU A 425 -40.10 -26.01 36.13
CA LEU A 425 -40.53 -25.28 34.94
C LEU A 425 -39.30 -25.01 34.06
N TRP A 426 -39.34 -25.48 32.81
CA TRP A 426 -38.27 -25.28 31.84
C TRP A 426 -38.63 -24.16 30.87
N THR A 427 -37.73 -23.18 30.69
CA THR A 427 -37.90 -22.06 29.75
C THR A 427 -36.66 -21.82 28.91
N SER A 428 -36.83 -21.13 27.78
CA SER A 428 -35.74 -20.59 26.95
C SER A 428 -35.96 -19.11 26.76
N ASN A 429 -34.95 -18.27 26.96
CA ASN A 429 -35.05 -16.83 26.66
C ASN A 429 -35.02 -16.53 25.14
N ASN A 430 -34.65 -17.49 24.30
CA ASN A 430 -34.54 -17.31 22.86
C ASN A 430 -34.91 -18.60 22.11
N THR A 431 -36.22 -18.80 21.89
CA THR A 431 -36.78 -19.95 21.18
C THR A 431 -36.41 -20.00 19.70
N LYS A 432 -36.01 -18.87 19.09
CA LYS A 432 -35.47 -18.81 17.71
C LYS A 432 -34.07 -19.44 17.62
N VAL A 433 -33.31 -19.49 18.72
CA VAL A 433 -32.00 -20.16 18.81
C VAL A 433 -32.14 -21.59 19.37
N ALA A 434 -32.82 -21.78 20.50
CA ALA A 434 -33.04 -23.12 21.07
C ALA A 434 -34.37 -23.21 21.84
N THR A 435 -35.09 -24.32 21.65
CA THR A 435 -36.32 -24.66 22.38
C THR A 435 -36.08 -25.80 23.37
N VAL A 436 -36.74 -25.80 24.52
CA VAL A 436 -36.67 -26.87 25.53
C VAL A 436 -38.06 -27.46 25.82
N SER A 437 -38.15 -28.76 26.09
CA SER A 437 -39.38 -29.41 26.58
C SER A 437 -39.53 -29.33 28.09
N ALA A 438 -40.71 -29.67 28.62
CA ALA A 438 -40.92 -29.89 30.06
C ALA A 438 -40.02 -31.00 30.66
N SER A 439 -39.38 -31.83 29.83
CA SER A 439 -38.45 -32.90 30.20
C SER A 439 -36.98 -32.55 29.96
N GLY A 440 -36.62 -31.27 29.81
CA GLY A 440 -35.23 -30.84 29.64
C GLY A 440 -34.59 -31.17 28.28
N ARG A 441 -35.36 -31.68 27.30
CA ARG A 441 -34.87 -31.93 25.93
C ARG A 441 -34.75 -30.60 25.18
N VAL A 442 -33.52 -30.15 24.99
CA VAL A 442 -33.15 -28.98 24.18
C VAL A 442 -33.04 -29.38 22.71
N THR A 443 -33.57 -28.55 21.82
CA THR A 443 -33.42 -28.66 20.35
C THR A 443 -32.95 -27.34 19.78
N ALA A 444 -31.82 -27.35 19.07
CA ALA A 444 -31.25 -26.18 18.42
C ALA A 444 -32.00 -25.83 17.12
N ARG A 445 -32.24 -24.53 16.90
CA ARG A 445 -33.09 -24.00 15.82
C ARG A 445 -32.29 -23.14 14.84
N GLY A 446 -31.68 -22.05 15.32
CA GLY A 446 -30.93 -21.07 14.51
C GLY A 446 -29.68 -20.56 15.23
N ASN A 447 -28.80 -19.88 14.48
CA ASN A 447 -27.52 -19.37 15.01
C ASN A 447 -27.72 -18.36 16.16
N GLY A 448 -26.86 -18.42 17.18
CA GLY A 448 -26.83 -17.46 18.29
C GLY A 448 -26.69 -18.12 19.65
N THR A 449 -27.12 -17.40 20.70
CA THR A 449 -27.15 -17.90 22.08
C THR A 449 -28.57 -17.92 22.65
N ALA A 450 -28.86 -18.93 23.46
CA ALA A 450 -30.08 -19.06 24.25
C ALA A 450 -29.72 -19.56 25.65
N ILE A 451 -30.36 -19.00 26.68
CA ILE A 451 -30.25 -19.46 28.06
C ILE A 451 -31.47 -20.31 28.36
N ILE A 452 -31.23 -21.61 28.58
CA ILE A 452 -32.24 -22.54 29.08
C ILE A 452 -32.23 -22.47 30.60
N THR A 453 -33.39 -22.26 31.21
CA THR A 453 -33.55 -22.14 32.66
C THR A 453 -34.48 -23.24 33.17
N ALA A 454 -34.10 -23.90 34.27
CA ALA A 454 -34.94 -24.81 35.02
C ALA A 454 -35.23 -24.21 36.40
N THR A 455 -36.48 -23.89 36.70
CA THR A 455 -36.92 -23.19 37.92
C THR A 455 -37.86 -24.08 38.75
N ALA A 456 -37.66 -24.14 40.06
CA ALA A 456 -38.55 -24.89 40.97
C ALA A 456 -39.96 -24.29 41.01
N LYS A 457 -40.99 -25.15 40.90
CA LYS A 457 -42.42 -24.76 40.95
C LYS A 457 -42.96 -24.58 42.39
N ASP A 458 -42.14 -24.83 43.40
CA ASP A 458 -42.52 -24.77 44.83
C ASP A 458 -42.67 -23.34 45.38
N GLY A 459 -42.33 -22.32 44.58
CA GLY A 459 -42.33 -20.91 44.98
C GLY A 459 -41.00 -20.39 45.53
N SER A 460 -39.98 -21.24 45.71
CA SER A 460 -38.64 -20.87 46.19
C SER A 460 -37.87 -19.94 45.26
N LYS A 461 -38.32 -19.81 44.01
CA LYS A 461 -37.65 -19.11 42.89
C LYS A 461 -36.23 -19.63 42.57
N LYS A 462 -35.82 -20.78 43.14
CA LYS A 462 -34.51 -21.38 42.85
C LYS A 462 -34.49 -21.89 41.41
N ALA A 463 -33.44 -21.57 40.69
CA ALA A 463 -33.30 -21.92 39.29
C ALA A 463 -31.84 -22.20 38.92
N ALA A 464 -31.64 -23.03 37.90
CA ALA A 464 -30.35 -23.28 37.28
C ALA A 464 -30.41 -22.96 35.77
N LYS A 465 -29.29 -22.47 35.22
CA LYS A 465 -29.19 -21.94 33.85
C LYS A 465 -28.13 -22.70 33.06
N CYS A 466 -28.41 -22.96 31.78
CA CYS A 466 -27.45 -23.48 30.81
C CYS A 466 -27.44 -22.61 29.55
N THR A 467 -26.26 -22.12 29.17
CA THR A 467 -26.07 -21.33 27.94
C THR A 467 -25.85 -22.26 26.74
N ILE A 468 -26.83 -22.31 25.86
CA ILE A 468 -26.77 -23.01 24.58
C ILE A 468 -26.24 -22.07 23.51
N THR A 469 -25.18 -22.46 22.82
CA THR A 469 -24.57 -21.69 21.73
C THR A 469 -24.69 -22.48 20.43
N VAL A 470 -25.52 -22.00 19.51
CA VAL A 470 -25.76 -22.64 18.22
C VAL A 470 -24.90 -21.97 17.15
N LYS A 471 -24.04 -22.75 16.47
CA LYS A 471 -23.21 -22.26 15.36
C LYS A 471 -23.29 -23.16 14.13
N THR A 472 -23.43 -22.54 12.98
CA THR A 472 -23.30 -23.14 11.64
C THR A 472 -21.90 -22.84 11.11
N PRO A 473 -21.00 -23.84 11.03
CA PRO A 473 -19.66 -23.61 10.48
C PRO A 473 -19.67 -23.51 8.95
N VAL A 474 -18.64 -22.89 8.40
CA VAL A 474 -18.38 -22.83 6.95
C VAL A 474 -18.06 -24.24 6.43
N SER A 475 -18.75 -24.65 5.35
CA SER A 475 -18.52 -25.90 4.65
C SER A 475 -17.58 -25.74 3.44
N ALA A 476 -17.59 -24.57 2.79
CA ALA A 476 -16.71 -24.23 1.67
C ALA A 476 -16.48 -22.72 1.53
N VAL A 477 -15.35 -22.36 0.90
CA VAL A 477 -15.04 -21.01 0.39
C VAL A 477 -14.75 -21.15 -1.11
N LYS A 478 -15.16 -20.19 -1.93
CA LYS A 478 -14.90 -20.18 -3.39
C LYS A 478 -14.56 -18.77 -3.87
N LEU A 479 -13.47 -18.62 -4.61
CA LEU A 479 -13.07 -17.36 -5.26
C LEU A 479 -13.73 -17.20 -6.64
N ASN A 480 -13.84 -15.95 -7.09
CA ASN A 480 -14.24 -15.59 -8.46
C ASN A 480 -13.30 -16.18 -9.54
N VAL A 481 -11.99 -16.24 -9.28
CA VAL A 481 -11.00 -16.89 -10.15
C VAL A 481 -9.96 -17.69 -9.35
N THR A 482 -9.44 -18.75 -9.97
CA THR A 482 -8.36 -19.61 -9.42
C THR A 482 -6.96 -19.20 -9.88
N SER A 483 -6.85 -18.33 -10.89
CA SER A 483 -5.60 -17.71 -11.30
C SER A 483 -5.80 -16.36 -11.98
N LYS A 484 -4.79 -15.49 -11.94
CA LYS A 484 -4.77 -14.19 -12.62
C LYS A 484 -3.35 -13.85 -13.12
N ALA A 485 -3.23 -13.38 -14.35
CA ALA A 485 -2.00 -12.78 -14.86
C ALA A 485 -2.05 -11.25 -14.70
N MET A 486 -0.93 -10.64 -14.28
CA MET A 486 -0.80 -9.22 -13.94
C MET A 486 0.58 -8.67 -14.35
N LYS A 487 0.71 -7.36 -14.49
CA LYS A 487 1.98 -6.61 -14.56
C LYS A 487 2.28 -6.00 -13.17
N PRO A 488 3.51 -5.57 -12.85
CA PRO A 488 3.75 -4.82 -11.61
C PRO A 488 2.93 -3.52 -11.56
N LYS A 489 2.49 -3.15 -10.36
CA LYS A 489 1.51 -2.09 -10.04
C LYS A 489 0.05 -2.38 -10.41
N ASP A 490 -0.27 -3.39 -11.22
CA ASP A 490 -1.68 -3.76 -11.45
C ASP A 490 -2.38 -4.10 -10.12
N VAL A 491 -3.66 -3.71 -10.02
CA VAL A 491 -4.56 -4.07 -8.92
C VAL A 491 -5.64 -5.02 -9.45
N TYR A 492 -6.07 -5.99 -8.64
CA TYR A 492 -7.19 -6.87 -8.98
C TYR A 492 -7.94 -7.32 -7.73
N TYR A 493 -9.27 -7.32 -7.79
CA TYR A 493 -10.13 -7.68 -6.66
C TYR A 493 -10.54 -9.16 -6.77
N LEU A 494 -10.16 -9.95 -5.75
CA LEU A 494 -10.65 -11.31 -5.57
C LEU A 494 -11.91 -11.24 -4.70
N SER A 495 -13.09 -11.38 -5.30
CA SER A 495 -14.30 -11.62 -4.54
C SER A 495 -14.37 -13.10 -4.14
N ALA A 496 -14.90 -13.35 -2.95
CA ALA A 496 -15.01 -14.67 -2.35
C ALA A 496 -16.44 -14.91 -1.88
N THR A 497 -16.89 -16.16 -2.00
CA THR A 497 -18.20 -16.63 -1.55
C THR A 497 -18.01 -17.71 -0.51
N VAL A 498 -18.84 -17.65 0.53
CA VAL A 498 -18.83 -18.57 1.67
C VAL A 498 -20.10 -19.42 1.62
N SER A 499 -19.97 -20.71 1.88
CA SER A 499 -21.10 -21.65 1.93
C SER A 499 -21.13 -22.40 3.26
N PRO A 500 -22.31 -22.59 3.88
CA PRO A 500 -23.56 -21.89 3.55
C PRO A 500 -23.42 -20.38 3.81
N SER A 501 -24.22 -19.55 3.12
CA SER A 501 -24.29 -18.10 3.39
C SER A 501 -24.80 -17.79 4.80
N THR A 502 -25.50 -18.74 5.43
CA THR A 502 -25.99 -18.70 6.82
C THR A 502 -24.95 -19.20 7.85
N ALA A 503 -23.67 -19.28 7.49
CA ALA A 503 -22.60 -19.57 8.45
C ALA A 503 -22.52 -18.49 9.54
N SER A 504 -22.16 -18.87 10.77
CA SER A 504 -22.17 -17.97 11.94
C SER A 504 -20.99 -16.98 12.00
N ASN A 505 -20.01 -17.16 11.13
CA ASN A 505 -18.98 -16.18 10.81
C ASN A 505 -18.59 -16.44 9.35
N THR A 506 -18.69 -15.41 8.51
CA THR A 506 -18.38 -15.46 7.07
C THR A 506 -17.05 -14.76 6.74
N ASP A 507 -16.32 -14.32 7.76
CA ASP A 507 -15.10 -13.53 7.59
C ASP A 507 -13.98 -14.38 7.00
N LEU A 508 -13.17 -13.73 6.17
CA LEU A 508 -12.02 -14.35 5.52
C LEU A 508 -10.72 -13.69 5.98
N LEU A 509 -9.74 -14.53 6.32
CA LEU A 509 -8.35 -14.15 6.48
C LEU A 509 -7.66 -14.33 5.13
N TRP A 510 -7.18 -13.21 4.56
CA TRP A 510 -6.48 -13.16 3.28
C TRP A 510 -4.97 -13.15 3.50
N ILE A 511 -4.25 -14.09 2.88
CA ILE A 511 -2.79 -14.23 3.00
C ILE A 511 -2.18 -14.41 1.61
N SER A 512 -1.10 -13.67 1.32
CA SER A 512 -0.19 -13.97 0.21
C SER A 512 0.99 -14.79 0.71
N ASN A 513 1.31 -15.90 0.05
CA ASN A 513 2.54 -16.65 0.36
C ASN A 513 3.83 -15.95 -0.14
N ASN A 514 3.71 -14.87 -0.92
CA ASN A 514 4.85 -14.18 -1.52
C ASN A 514 4.53 -12.69 -1.76
N THR A 515 4.60 -11.90 -0.69
CA THR A 515 4.35 -10.44 -0.69
C THR A 515 5.27 -9.66 -1.64
N LYS A 516 6.48 -10.18 -1.93
CA LYS A 516 7.41 -9.60 -2.92
C LYS A 516 6.92 -9.72 -4.36
N VAL A 517 5.99 -10.66 -4.64
CA VAL A 517 5.31 -10.79 -5.94
C VAL A 517 3.95 -10.10 -5.92
N ALA A 518 3.09 -10.39 -4.93
CA ALA A 518 1.81 -9.73 -4.78
C ALA A 518 1.37 -9.65 -3.31
N THR A 519 0.80 -8.52 -2.90
CA THR A 519 0.15 -8.32 -1.58
C THR A 519 -1.37 -8.41 -1.72
N VAL A 520 -2.10 -8.64 -0.62
CA VAL A 520 -3.57 -8.65 -0.57
C VAL A 520 -4.06 -7.93 0.70
N SER A 521 -5.17 -7.20 0.61
CA SER A 521 -5.84 -6.57 1.77
C SER A 521 -6.80 -7.53 2.49
N ALA A 522 -7.36 -7.11 3.63
CA ALA A 522 -8.48 -7.79 4.28
C ALA A 522 -9.75 -7.87 3.38
N SER A 523 -9.91 -6.93 2.45
CA SER A 523 -10.99 -6.86 1.46
C SER A 523 -10.71 -7.63 0.15
N GLY A 524 -9.62 -8.42 0.06
CA GLY A 524 -9.31 -9.21 -1.14
C GLY A 524 -8.73 -8.40 -2.33
N ARG A 525 -8.39 -7.12 -2.12
CA ARG A 525 -7.71 -6.26 -3.10
C ARG A 525 -6.25 -6.70 -3.23
N VAL A 526 -5.92 -7.35 -4.33
CA VAL A 526 -4.56 -7.83 -4.66
C VAL A 526 -3.80 -6.73 -5.40
N THR A 527 -2.55 -6.48 -5.01
CA THR A 527 -1.63 -5.56 -5.72
C THR A 527 -0.37 -6.29 -6.15
N ALA A 528 -0.06 -6.25 -7.44
CA ALA A 528 1.17 -6.82 -7.99
C ALA A 528 2.39 -5.94 -7.67
N ARG A 529 3.42 -6.54 -7.05
CA ARG A 529 4.65 -5.85 -6.61
C ARG A 529 5.84 -6.16 -7.51
N GLY A 530 6.07 -7.42 -7.84
CA GLY A 530 7.30 -7.86 -8.52
C GLY A 530 7.10 -9.16 -9.31
N ASN A 531 8.02 -9.45 -10.24
CA ASN A 531 7.91 -10.62 -11.11
C ASN A 531 7.93 -11.95 -10.34
N GLY A 532 7.06 -12.87 -10.74
CA GLY A 532 7.06 -14.24 -10.25
C GLY A 532 5.64 -14.77 -10.06
N THR A 533 5.49 -15.70 -9.11
CA THR A 533 4.20 -16.28 -8.75
C THR A 533 3.95 -16.11 -7.25
N ALA A 534 2.72 -15.76 -6.90
CA ALA A 534 2.19 -15.75 -5.54
C ALA A 534 0.89 -16.56 -5.50
N ILE A 535 0.60 -17.16 -4.35
CA ILE A 535 -0.68 -17.80 -4.06
C ILE A 535 -1.37 -16.95 -3.00
N ILE A 536 -2.49 -16.34 -3.39
CA ILE A 536 -3.40 -15.67 -2.47
C ILE A 536 -4.36 -16.72 -1.93
N THR A 537 -4.50 -16.82 -0.62
CA THR A 537 -5.39 -17.75 0.07
C THR A 537 -6.39 -16.97 0.91
N ALA A 538 -7.68 -17.23 0.73
CA ALA A 538 -8.75 -16.75 1.60
C ALA A 538 -9.23 -17.90 2.49
N THR A 539 -9.19 -17.73 3.81
CA THR A 539 -9.50 -18.79 4.80
C THR A 539 -10.58 -18.33 5.77
N ALA A 540 -11.61 -19.14 6.01
CA ALA A 540 -12.67 -18.83 6.96
C ALA A 540 -12.15 -18.68 8.40
N LYS A 541 -12.50 -17.58 9.07
CA LYS A 541 -12.09 -17.31 10.46
C LYS A 541 -12.90 -18.09 11.52
N ASP A 542 -13.99 -18.74 11.12
CA ASP A 542 -14.89 -19.51 11.99
C ASP A 542 -14.27 -20.77 12.65
N GLY A 543 -13.03 -21.14 12.27
CA GLY A 543 -12.33 -22.32 12.75
C GLY A 543 -12.54 -23.59 11.91
N SER A 544 -13.37 -23.55 10.87
CA SER A 544 -13.60 -24.67 9.94
C SER A 544 -12.37 -25.06 9.10
N LYS A 545 -11.38 -24.17 9.03
CA LYS A 545 -10.17 -24.27 8.19
C LYS A 545 -10.47 -24.36 6.67
N LYS A 546 -11.69 -24.02 6.24
CA LYS A 546 -12.06 -23.96 4.82
C LYS A 546 -11.38 -22.78 4.15
N ALA A 547 -10.76 -23.03 3.00
CA ALA A 547 -10.01 -22.02 2.27
C ALA A 547 -10.11 -22.20 0.75
N ALA A 548 -9.96 -21.10 0.03
CA ALA A 548 -9.83 -21.07 -1.43
C ALA A 548 -8.55 -20.33 -1.84
N LYS A 549 -8.00 -20.67 -3.02
CA LYS A 549 -6.68 -20.20 -3.48
C LYS A 549 -6.74 -19.65 -4.89
N CYS A 550 -6.05 -18.53 -5.13
CA CYS A 550 -5.82 -17.96 -6.46
C CYS A 550 -4.32 -17.78 -6.73
N THR A 551 -3.86 -18.26 -7.89
CA THR A 551 -2.47 -18.16 -8.33
C THR A 551 -2.28 -16.87 -9.14
N ILE A 552 -1.58 -15.90 -8.55
CA ILE A 552 -1.24 -14.61 -9.17
C ILE A 552 0.11 -14.75 -9.86
N THR A 553 0.15 -14.50 -11.17
CA THR A 553 1.37 -14.54 -11.99
C THR A 553 1.72 -13.14 -12.48
N VAL A 554 2.77 -12.55 -11.92
CA VAL A 554 3.21 -11.20 -12.29
C VAL A 554 4.33 -11.27 -13.32
N LYS A 555 4.13 -10.65 -14.49
CA LYS A 555 5.08 -10.64 -15.62
C LYS A 555 5.27 -9.22 -16.17
N THR A 556 6.49 -8.72 -16.13
CA THR A 556 6.92 -7.49 -16.81
C THR A 556 7.30 -7.79 -18.27
N PRO A 557 6.59 -7.25 -19.28
CA PRO A 557 6.95 -7.43 -20.68
C PRO A 557 8.22 -6.65 -21.07
N VAL A 558 8.87 -7.04 -22.18
CA VAL A 558 9.93 -6.24 -22.80
C VAL A 558 9.30 -5.08 -23.59
N SER A 559 9.59 -3.84 -23.22
CA SER A 559 9.10 -2.65 -23.93
C SER A 559 10.07 -2.12 -24.99
N SER A 560 11.39 -2.38 -24.86
CA SER A 560 12.32 -2.15 -25.99
C SER A 560 13.54 -3.06 -25.98
N LEU A 561 14.13 -3.22 -27.18
CA LEU A 561 15.38 -3.91 -27.45
C LEU A 561 16.30 -2.94 -28.22
N LYS A 562 17.57 -2.82 -27.83
CA LYS A 562 18.57 -1.98 -28.51
C LYS A 562 19.88 -2.75 -28.69
N LEU A 563 20.62 -2.49 -29.78
CA LEU A 563 22.00 -2.95 -29.95
C LEU A 563 23.00 -1.81 -29.73
N ASN A 564 24.19 -2.15 -29.24
CA ASN A 564 25.28 -1.19 -29.00
C ASN A 564 25.82 -0.48 -30.26
N VAL A 565 25.59 -1.04 -31.46
CA VAL A 565 25.89 -0.39 -32.76
C VAL A 565 24.84 -0.76 -33.81
N ARG A 566 24.52 0.17 -34.72
CA ARG A 566 23.65 -0.07 -35.89
C ARG A 566 24.39 -0.67 -37.09
N SER A 567 25.73 -0.56 -37.15
CA SER A 567 26.57 -1.20 -38.17
C SER A 567 27.99 -1.45 -37.67
N LYS A 568 28.72 -2.37 -38.32
CA LYS A 568 30.14 -2.64 -38.03
C LYS A 568 30.90 -3.12 -39.27
N THR A 569 32.04 -2.51 -39.56
CA THR A 569 32.95 -2.96 -40.64
C THR A 569 34.12 -3.76 -40.07
N LEU A 570 34.30 -5.00 -40.53
CA LEU A 570 35.29 -5.98 -40.07
C LEU A 570 36.22 -6.44 -41.20
N ASN A 571 37.40 -6.95 -40.84
CA ASN A 571 38.26 -7.71 -41.73
C ASN A 571 37.92 -9.21 -41.61
N ARG A 572 38.24 -10.02 -42.63
CA ARG A 572 38.03 -11.48 -42.60
C ARG A 572 38.79 -12.12 -41.44
N GLY A 573 38.14 -13.02 -40.70
CA GLY A 573 38.68 -13.68 -39.51
C GLY A 573 38.44 -12.90 -38.20
N ASN A 574 38.27 -11.57 -38.24
CA ASN A 574 38.00 -10.79 -37.04
C ASN A 574 36.59 -11.06 -36.49
N THR A 575 36.45 -10.91 -35.17
CA THR A 575 35.17 -11.04 -34.46
C THR A 575 34.76 -9.73 -33.78
N TYR A 576 33.46 -9.56 -33.53
CA TYR A 576 32.92 -8.43 -32.76
C TYR A 576 31.62 -8.83 -32.07
N THR A 577 31.54 -8.63 -30.76
CA THR A 577 30.34 -8.95 -29.97
C THR A 577 29.35 -7.79 -29.99
N LEU A 578 28.16 -8.03 -30.54
CA LEU A 578 27.03 -7.14 -30.39
C LEU A 578 26.45 -7.30 -29.00
N LYS A 579 26.44 -6.22 -28.22
CA LYS A 579 25.76 -6.18 -26.92
C LYS A 579 24.32 -5.74 -27.16
N ALA A 580 23.36 -6.54 -26.67
CA ALA A 580 21.95 -6.25 -26.75
C ALA A 580 21.41 -5.87 -25.36
N SER A 581 20.66 -4.77 -25.29
CA SER A 581 20.04 -4.27 -24.06
C SER A 581 18.53 -4.37 -24.17
N ILE A 582 17.91 -5.00 -23.17
CA ILE A 582 16.47 -5.12 -22.99
C ILE A 582 16.01 -4.12 -21.93
N TYR A 583 14.90 -3.43 -22.20
CA TYR A 583 14.23 -2.53 -21.26
C TYR A 583 12.76 -2.93 -21.06
N PRO A 584 12.19 -2.80 -19.84
CA PRO A 584 12.88 -2.46 -18.60
C PRO A 584 13.89 -3.54 -18.19
N SER A 585 14.89 -3.17 -17.38
CA SER A 585 15.87 -4.12 -16.82
C SER A 585 15.22 -5.20 -15.92
N THR A 586 13.97 -4.98 -15.50
CA THR A 586 13.10 -5.89 -14.76
C THR A 586 12.23 -6.79 -15.65
N ALA A 587 12.33 -6.75 -16.98
CA ALA A 587 11.53 -7.60 -17.87
C ALA A 587 11.72 -9.11 -17.56
N SER A 588 10.62 -9.88 -17.54
CA SER A 588 10.60 -11.26 -17.02
C SER A 588 11.28 -12.28 -17.91
N ASN A 589 11.23 -12.09 -19.23
CA ASN A 589 11.95 -12.92 -20.19
C ASN A 589 12.92 -12.04 -20.97
N LYS A 590 14.22 -12.26 -20.72
CA LYS A 590 15.34 -11.53 -21.33
C LYS A 590 16.06 -12.34 -22.42
N SER A 591 15.49 -13.46 -22.85
CA SER A 591 16.10 -14.29 -23.88
C SER A 591 16.13 -13.57 -25.23
N ILE A 592 17.25 -13.72 -25.93
CA ILE A 592 17.50 -13.11 -27.24
C ILE A 592 17.99 -14.22 -28.17
N THR A 593 17.30 -14.36 -29.29
CA THR A 593 17.73 -15.22 -30.40
C THR A 593 18.49 -14.37 -31.42
N TRP A 594 19.57 -14.92 -31.96
CA TRP A 594 20.45 -14.24 -32.92
C TRP A 594 20.41 -14.94 -34.27
N SER A 595 20.36 -14.17 -35.35
CA SER A 595 20.42 -14.68 -36.72
C SER A 595 21.24 -13.78 -37.64
N SER A 596 21.70 -14.32 -38.76
CA SER A 596 22.41 -13.59 -39.82
C SER A 596 21.70 -13.81 -41.15
N SER A 597 21.43 -12.73 -41.89
CA SER A 597 20.87 -12.85 -43.25
C SER A 597 21.85 -13.44 -44.27
N ASN A 598 23.15 -13.56 -43.95
CA ASN A 598 24.13 -14.21 -44.80
C ASN A 598 25.30 -14.80 -43.98
N THR A 599 25.15 -16.07 -43.59
CA THR A 599 26.14 -16.85 -42.84
C THR A 599 27.43 -17.14 -43.63
N LYS A 600 27.42 -16.99 -44.96
CA LYS A 600 28.62 -17.07 -45.80
C LYS A 600 29.48 -15.80 -45.70
N VAL A 601 28.88 -14.65 -45.36
CA VAL A 601 29.57 -13.37 -45.12
C VAL A 601 29.91 -13.19 -43.64
N ALA A 602 28.94 -13.33 -42.74
CA ALA A 602 29.16 -13.24 -41.29
C ALA A 602 28.26 -14.20 -40.51
N LYS A 603 28.85 -14.95 -39.57
CA LYS A 603 28.12 -15.80 -38.61
C LYS A 603 27.94 -15.05 -37.30
N VAL A 604 26.95 -15.44 -36.50
CA VAL A 604 26.73 -14.95 -35.12
C VAL A 604 26.42 -16.15 -34.23
N ASP A 605 26.89 -16.14 -32.98
CA ASP A 605 26.57 -17.16 -31.97
C ASP A 605 25.42 -16.73 -31.04
N SER A 606 25.03 -17.60 -30.11
CA SER A 606 23.98 -17.32 -29.12
C SER A 606 24.32 -16.18 -28.14
N LYS A 607 25.58 -15.74 -28.08
CA LYS A 607 26.08 -14.65 -27.23
C LYS A 607 26.28 -13.34 -28.02
N GLY A 608 25.83 -13.28 -29.28
CA GLY A 608 25.95 -12.10 -30.14
C GLY A 608 27.36 -11.87 -30.70
N LYS A 609 28.28 -12.85 -30.60
CA LYS A 609 29.64 -12.75 -31.15
C LYS A 609 29.59 -12.97 -32.66
N VAL A 610 29.72 -11.88 -33.42
CA VAL A 610 29.77 -11.91 -34.88
C VAL A 610 31.18 -12.30 -35.33
N THR A 611 31.29 -13.21 -36.29
CA THR A 611 32.54 -13.65 -36.92
C THR A 611 32.51 -13.36 -38.42
N ALA A 612 33.49 -12.63 -38.93
CA ALA A 612 33.59 -12.24 -40.34
C ALA A 612 34.20 -13.35 -41.21
N VAL A 613 33.41 -13.91 -42.14
CA VAL A 613 33.75 -15.12 -42.91
C VAL A 613 34.22 -14.81 -44.33
N ASN A 614 33.45 -14.06 -45.13
CA ASN A 614 33.82 -13.62 -46.48
C ASN A 614 33.43 -12.17 -46.73
N GLY A 615 34.06 -11.51 -47.70
CA GLY A 615 33.75 -10.13 -48.03
C GLY A 615 32.31 -9.95 -48.52
N GLY A 616 31.64 -8.88 -48.08
CA GLY A 616 30.24 -8.61 -48.39
C GLY A 616 29.48 -7.93 -47.25
N SER A 617 28.15 -8.00 -47.30
CA SER A 617 27.24 -7.49 -46.28
C SER A 617 26.35 -8.60 -45.72
N ALA A 618 26.13 -8.59 -44.41
CA ALA A 618 25.13 -9.40 -43.71
C ALA A 618 24.42 -8.53 -42.67
N THR A 619 23.11 -8.74 -42.47
CA THR A 619 22.36 -8.11 -41.39
C THR A 619 22.24 -9.11 -40.26
N ILE A 620 22.80 -8.77 -39.11
CA ILE A 620 22.65 -9.54 -37.87
C ILE A 620 21.40 -9.04 -37.16
N THR A 621 20.49 -9.94 -36.81
CA THR A 621 19.25 -9.62 -36.11
C THR A 621 19.29 -10.22 -34.71
N ALA A 622 19.02 -9.39 -33.70
CA ALA A 622 18.63 -9.83 -32.37
C ALA A 622 17.09 -9.81 -32.29
N LYS A 623 16.48 -10.88 -31.78
CA LYS A 623 15.02 -10.99 -31.56
C LYS A 623 14.75 -11.40 -30.11
N ALA A 624 14.03 -10.55 -29.38
CA ALA A 624 13.57 -10.85 -28.03
C ALA A 624 12.39 -11.83 -28.04
N SER A 625 12.11 -12.48 -26.90
CA SER A 625 11.06 -13.50 -26.78
C SER A 625 9.65 -13.03 -27.17
N ASN A 626 9.34 -11.74 -27.01
CA ASN A 626 8.04 -11.15 -27.39
C ASN A 626 7.98 -10.70 -28.86
N GLY A 627 8.96 -11.07 -29.69
CA GLY A 627 8.98 -10.76 -31.12
C GLY A 627 9.70 -9.47 -31.51
N LEU A 628 10.00 -8.57 -30.57
CA LEU A 628 10.75 -7.33 -30.86
C LEU A 628 12.11 -7.64 -31.48
N VAL A 629 12.43 -6.98 -32.60
CA VAL A 629 13.68 -7.15 -33.36
C VAL A 629 14.53 -5.90 -33.38
N TYR A 630 15.85 -6.06 -33.33
CA TYR A 630 16.81 -5.00 -33.62
C TYR A 630 17.91 -5.53 -34.55
N LYS A 631 18.31 -4.71 -35.53
CA LYS A 631 19.18 -5.12 -36.64
C LYS A 631 20.49 -4.33 -36.63
N CYS A 632 21.59 -5.01 -36.97
CA CYS A 632 22.91 -4.41 -37.17
C CYS A 632 23.49 -4.85 -38.52
N ASN A 633 23.92 -3.89 -39.35
CA ASN A 633 24.50 -4.17 -40.66
C ASN A 633 26.02 -4.39 -40.54
N VAL A 634 26.45 -5.62 -40.78
CA VAL A 634 27.85 -6.03 -40.71
C VAL A 634 28.44 -6.08 -42.11
N TYR A 635 29.56 -5.37 -42.29
CA TYR A 635 30.28 -5.26 -43.54
C TYR A 635 31.64 -5.92 -43.41
N VAL A 636 31.95 -6.90 -44.25
CA VAL A 636 33.25 -7.59 -44.25
C VAL A 636 34.04 -7.12 -45.46
N ARG A 637 35.28 -6.65 -45.24
CA ARG A 637 36.13 -6.17 -46.33
C ARG A 637 36.57 -7.31 -47.25
N TYR A 638 36.54 -7.04 -48.55
CA TYR A 638 37.11 -7.88 -49.61
C TYR A 638 38.64 -7.74 -49.63
N LYS A 639 39.35 -8.78 -50.06
CA LYS A 639 40.81 -8.80 -50.20
C LYS A 639 41.25 -8.18 -51.54
N ILE A 640 42.37 -7.48 -51.54
CA ILE A 640 43.13 -7.09 -52.74
C ILE A 640 44.44 -7.88 -52.77
N THR A 641 44.67 -8.63 -53.85
CA THR A 641 45.90 -9.42 -54.04
C THR A 641 46.71 -8.84 -55.19
N TYR A 642 47.92 -8.35 -54.89
CA TYR A 642 48.82 -7.69 -55.85
C TYR A 642 49.85 -8.69 -56.39
N TYR A 643 49.81 -8.96 -57.69
CA TYR A 643 50.78 -9.78 -58.41
C TYR A 643 51.83 -8.85 -59.05
N LEU A 644 52.95 -8.70 -58.35
CA LEU A 644 53.94 -7.65 -58.63
C LEU A 644 54.90 -7.99 -59.76
N ASN A 645 54.91 -9.23 -60.26
CA ASN A 645 55.71 -9.68 -61.41
C ASN A 645 57.18 -9.23 -61.35
N GLY A 646 57.81 -9.43 -60.19
CA GLY A 646 59.21 -9.06 -59.91
C GLY A 646 59.45 -7.59 -59.48
N GLY A 647 58.41 -6.83 -59.13
CA GLY A 647 58.51 -5.51 -58.51
C GLY A 647 58.13 -5.48 -57.02
N LYS A 648 58.21 -4.30 -56.39
CA LYS A 648 57.80 -4.00 -55.00
C LYS A 648 56.58 -3.09 -55.00
N ASN A 649 55.59 -3.36 -54.15
CA ASN A 649 54.37 -2.55 -54.04
C ASN A 649 54.63 -1.19 -53.35
N ASP A 650 53.76 -0.22 -53.58
CA ASP A 650 53.67 0.98 -52.73
C ASP A 650 52.98 0.60 -51.41
N GLY A 651 53.54 1.02 -50.26
CA GLY A 651 52.96 0.74 -48.94
C GLY A 651 51.60 1.40 -48.69
N LYS A 652 51.23 2.40 -49.49
CA LYS A 652 49.91 3.08 -49.45
C LYS A 652 48.83 2.34 -50.24
N ASN A 653 49.15 1.24 -50.92
CA ASN A 653 48.16 0.38 -51.59
C ASN A 653 47.52 -0.58 -50.57
N PRO A 654 46.21 -0.45 -50.27
CA PRO A 654 45.57 -1.24 -49.22
C PRO A 654 45.41 -2.71 -49.61
N SER A 655 45.50 -3.60 -48.62
CA SER A 655 45.31 -5.05 -48.78
C SER A 655 43.83 -5.49 -48.78
N VAL A 656 42.91 -4.58 -48.42
CA VAL A 656 41.47 -4.83 -48.31
C VAL A 656 40.65 -3.60 -48.73
N TYR A 657 39.39 -3.79 -49.11
CA TYR A 657 38.45 -2.70 -49.42
C TYR A 657 37.00 -3.04 -49.06
N TYR A 658 36.17 -2.03 -48.81
CA TYR A 658 34.70 -2.17 -48.82
C TYR A 658 34.01 -0.88 -49.23
N ASN A 659 33.12 -0.94 -50.22
CA ASN A 659 32.26 0.15 -50.70
C ASN A 659 32.94 1.55 -50.75
N GLN A 660 34.12 1.63 -51.36
CA GLN A 660 34.95 2.83 -51.36
C GLN A 660 35.71 2.99 -52.68
N ASN A 661 36.01 4.22 -53.07
CA ASN A 661 36.84 4.53 -54.24
C ASN A 661 38.31 4.58 -53.82
N ILE A 662 39.18 3.86 -54.54
CA ILE A 662 40.62 3.78 -54.26
C ILE A 662 41.36 3.95 -55.59
N THR A 663 42.35 4.85 -55.66
CA THR A 663 43.28 4.92 -56.79
C THR A 663 44.60 4.27 -56.39
N LEU A 664 44.95 3.19 -57.07
CA LEU A 664 46.13 2.38 -56.77
C LEU A 664 47.40 3.13 -57.19
N LYS A 665 48.33 3.27 -56.27
CA LYS A 665 49.66 3.86 -56.50
C LYS A 665 50.54 2.92 -57.31
N ASN A 666 51.53 3.49 -58.01
CA ASN A 666 52.41 2.74 -58.89
C ASN A 666 53.43 1.93 -58.07
N PRO A 667 53.59 0.61 -58.31
CA PRO A 667 54.68 -0.17 -57.75
C PRO A 667 56.00 0.21 -58.44
N THR A 668 57.12 -0.30 -57.92
CA THR A 668 58.48 0.00 -58.44
C THR A 668 59.29 -1.26 -58.75
N ARG A 669 60.15 -1.21 -59.77
CA ARG A 669 61.00 -2.33 -60.22
C ARG A 669 62.25 -1.80 -60.93
N LYS A 670 63.43 -2.12 -60.36
CA LYS A 670 64.75 -1.74 -60.89
C LYS A 670 64.92 -2.23 -62.34
N GLY A 671 65.24 -1.32 -63.27
CA GLY A 671 65.40 -1.61 -64.70
C GLY A 671 64.12 -1.64 -65.54
N TYR A 672 62.95 -1.37 -64.97
CA TYR A 672 61.65 -1.44 -65.66
C TYR A 672 60.79 -0.18 -65.42
N SER A 673 60.01 0.20 -66.43
CA SER A 673 58.93 1.19 -66.29
C SER A 673 57.60 0.49 -66.03
N PHE A 674 56.77 1.09 -65.19
CA PHE A 674 55.43 0.59 -64.87
C PHE A 674 54.44 1.00 -65.97
N VAL A 675 53.70 0.03 -66.52
CA VAL A 675 52.75 0.24 -67.64
C VAL A 675 51.30 0.38 -67.15
N GLY A 676 50.99 -0.19 -65.99
CA GLY A 676 49.68 -0.09 -65.34
C GLY A 676 49.33 -1.31 -64.48
N TRP A 677 48.26 -1.16 -63.70
CA TRP A 677 47.58 -2.24 -62.99
C TRP A 677 46.52 -2.88 -63.89
N TYR A 678 46.41 -4.21 -63.85
CA TYR A 678 45.51 -5.00 -64.71
C TYR A 678 44.68 -6.00 -63.89
N SER A 679 43.55 -6.44 -64.44
CA SER A 679 42.65 -7.47 -63.86
C SER A 679 43.25 -8.88 -63.86
N ASP A 680 44.07 -9.17 -64.86
CA ASP A 680 44.42 -10.50 -65.35
C ASP A 680 45.92 -10.63 -65.60
N SER A 681 46.44 -11.86 -65.56
CA SER A 681 47.87 -12.17 -65.78
C SER A 681 48.33 -11.83 -67.20
N ALA A 682 47.48 -12.01 -68.20
CA ALA A 682 47.73 -11.60 -69.60
C ALA A 682 47.84 -10.08 -69.76
N CYS A 683 47.49 -9.31 -68.73
CA CYS A 683 47.52 -7.86 -68.67
C CYS A 683 46.85 -7.21 -69.90
N ARG A 684 45.59 -7.61 -70.16
CA ARG A 684 44.76 -7.10 -71.25
C ARG A 684 44.04 -5.80 -70.87
N LYS A 685 43.25 -5.79 -69.79
CA LYS A 685 42.42 -4.62 -69.38
C LYS A 685 42.98 -3.89 -68.16
N LYS A 686 43.20 -2.56 -68.27
CA LYS A 686 43.72 -1.73 -67.18
C LYS A 686 42.66 -1.47 -66.10
N TYR A 687 43.05 -1.63 -64.84
CA TYR A 687 42.24 -1.33 -63.65
C TYR A 687 43.07 -0.58 -62.58
N PRO A 688 43.42 0.70 -62.80
CA PRO A 688 44.18 1.52 -61.84
C PRO A 688 43.37 1.95 -60.60
N LYS A 689 42.08 1.59 -60.53
CA LYS A 689 41.17 1.94 -59.45
C LYS A 689 40.43 0.73 -58.90
N VAL A 690 39.91 0.89 -57.69
CA VAL A 690 38.82 0.12 -57.07
C VAL A 690 37.67 1.11 -56.81
N THR A 691 36.43 0.65 -56.87
CA THR A 691 35.24 1.52 -56.81
C THR A 691 34.18 0.98 -55.85
N THR A 692 33.22 1.81 -55.46
CA THR A 692 32.01 1.38 -54.74
C THR A 692 31.24 0.24 -55.43
N LYS A 693 31.25 0.22 -56.77
CA LYS A 693 30.68 -0.85 -57.62
C LYS A 693 31.51 -2.14 -57.63
N SER A 694 32.74 -2.16 -57.12
CA SER A 694 33.59 -3.36 -57.08
C SER A 694 33.08 -4.35 -56.01
N LYS A 695 32.99 -5.63 -56.37
CA LYS A 695 32.55 -6.74 -55.50
C LYS A 695 33.53 -7.91 -55.62
N GLY A 696 33.57 -8.76 -54.59
CA GLY A 696 34.45 -9.93 -54.54
C GLY A 696 35.90 -9.60 -54.18
N ASP A 697 36.67 -10.63 -53.85
CA ASP A 697 38.12 -10.51 -53.68
C ASP A 697 38.78 -10.27 -55.05
N ILE A 698 39.62 -9.24 -55.16
CA ILE A 698 40.15 -8.79 -56.44
C ILE A 698 41.66 -9.05 -56.57
N LYS A 699 42.06 -9.40 -57.79
CA LYS A 699 43.47 -9.52 -58.20
C LYS A 699 43.90 -8.26 -58.96
N ARG A 700 45.17 -7.87 -58.81
CA ARG A 700 45.78 -6.73 -59.52
C ARG A 700 47.20 -7.08 -59.97
N TYR A 701 47.40 -7.18 -61.27
CA TYR A 701 48.66 -7.57 -61.89
C TYR A 701 49.44 -6.33 -62.35
N ALA A 702 50.74 -6.28 -62.04
CA ALA A 702 51.63 -5.20 -62.47
C ALA A 702 52.26 -5.53 -63.84
N LYS A 703 51.96 -4.73 -64.87
CA LYS A 703 52.61 -4.84 -66.18
C LYS A 703 53.87 -3.97 -66.23
N TRP A 704 54.97 -4.55 -66.69
CA TRP A 704 56.28 -3.91 -66.77
C TRP A 704 56.77 -3.86 -68.21
N ALA A 705 57.45 -2.78 -68.59
CA ALA A 705 58.27 -2.72 -69.80
C ALA A 705 59.74 -2.65 -69.41
N LYS A 706 60.58 -3.51 -70.01
CA LYS A 706 62.04 -3.51 -69.78
C LYS A 706 62.63 -2.25 -70.40
N ILE A 707 63.39 -1.47 -69.62
CA ILE A 707 63.93 -0.22 -70.12
C ILE A 707 65.15 -0.50 -70.99
N SER A 708 64.97 -0.35 -72.30
CA SER A 708 66.06 -0.22 -73.26
C SER A 708 66.39 1.25 -73.52
N VAL A 709 67.68 1.55 -73.64
CA VAL A 709 68.24 2.88 -73.89
C VAL A 709 69.26 2.76 -75.01
N GLY A 710 69.00 3.44 -76.14
CA GLY A 710 69.88 3.38 -77.31
C GLY A 710 71.30 3.87 -77.00
N LYS A 711 72.28 3.28 -77.69
CA LYS A 711 73.68 3.74 -77.69
C LYS A 711 73.72 5.20 -78.13
N ALA A 712 74.40 6.05 -77.38
CA ALA A 712 74.54 7.46 -77.76
C ALA A 712 75.54 7.60 -78.93
N SER A 713 75.23 8.49 -79.88
CA SER A 713 76.18 8.87 -80.94
C SER A 713 77.42 9.53 -80.35
N THR A 714 78.55 9.44 -81.06
CA THR A 714 79.77 10.19 -80.76
C THR A 714 79.45 11.69 -80.62
N PRO A 715 79.89 12.37 -79.54
CA PRO A 715 79.60 13.78 -79.34
C PRO A 715 80.40 14.65 -80.32
N SER A 716 79.84 15.79 -80.71
CA SER A 716 80.64 16.87 -81.28
C SER A 716 81.23 17.71 -80.14
N LEU A 717 82.48 18.11 -80.27
CA LEU A 717 83.23 18.87 -79.28
C LEU A 717 83.74 20.17 -79.90
N THR A 718 83.45 21.30 -79.28
CA THR A 718 83.94 22.62 -79.71
C THR A 718 84.76 23.24 -78.58
N ASN A 719 85.99 23.66 -78.86
CA ASN A 719 86.80 24.39 -77.87
C ASN A 719 86.27 25.82 -77.74
N LEU A 720 86.14 26.33 -76.51
CA LEU A 720 85.65 27.69 -76.24
C LEU A 720 86.70 28.49 -75.45
N LYS A 721 86.73 29.81 -75.66
CA LYS A 721 87.64 30.74 -74.94
C LYS A 721 87.48 30.57 -73.43
N GLY A 722 88.60 30.64 -72.70
CA GLY A 722 88.62 30.66 -71.24
C GLY A 722 88.34 29.30 -70.59
N LYS A 723 89.18 28.30 -70.87
CA LYS A 723 89.21 26.98 -70.18
C LYS A 723 87.89 26.18 -70.28
N LYS A 724 87.23 26.22 -71.45
CA LYS A 724 85.89 25.65 -71.68
C LYS A 724 85.84 24.75 -72.92
N MET A 725 84.96 23.75 -72.91
CA MET A 725 84.53 23.06 -74.14
C MET A 725 83.00 22.96 -74.18
N GLN A 726 82.42 23.06 -75.37
CA GLN A 726 81.02 22.71 -75.60
C GLN A 726 80.93 21.25 -76.07
N VAL A 727 80.05 20.48 -75.44
CA VAL A 727 79.70 19.12 -75.86
C VAL A 727 78.30 19.17 -76.47
N LYS A 728 78.19 18.90 -77.78
CA LYS A 728 76.92 18.85 -78.52
C LYS A 728 76.57 17.40 -78.84
N LEU A 729 75.35 17.01 -78.48
CA LEU A 729 74.82 15.64 -78.44
C LEU A 729 73.75 15.44 -79.52
N ARG A 730 73.56 14.20 -79.98
CA ARG A 730 72.42 13.82 -80.83
C ARG A 730 71.30 13.22 -79.97
N LYS A 731 70.04 13.47 -80.34
CA LYS A 731 68.85 13.04 -79.59
C LYS A 731 68.67 11.52 -79.65
N VAL A 732 68.80 10.84 -78.52
CA VAL A 732 68.45 9.42 -78.35
C VAL A 732 66.96 9.30 -77.99
N ALA A 733 66.24 8.40 -78.67
CA ALA A 733 64.80 8.25 -78.52
C ALA A 733 64.37 7.96 -77.06
N GLN A 734 63.43 8.78 -76.56
CA GLN A 734 62.88 8.72 -75.20
C GLN A 734 63.91 8.82 -74.05
N ALA A 735 65.15 9.28 -74.29
CA ALA A 735 66.14 9.43 -73.23
C ALA A 735 65.73 10.52 -72.22
N SER A 736 65.86 10.25 -70.93
CA SER A 736 65.64 11.25 -69.85
C SER A 736 66.82 12.21 -69.68
N GLY A 737 67.98 11.88 -70.27
CA GLY A 737 69.17 12.71 -70.29
C GLY A 737 70.41 11.91 -70.68
N TYR A 738 71.57 12.52 -70.49
CA TYR A 738 72.88 11.99 -70.83
C TYR A 738 73.85 12.12 -69.65
N GLN A 739 74.72 11.13 -69.49
CA GLN A 739 75.97 11.26 -68.75
C GLN A 739 77.07 11.62 -69.75
N ILE A 740 77.79 12.70 -69.48
CA ILE A 740 79.00 13.10 -70.19
C ILE A 740 80.19 12.75 -69.30
N THR A 741 81.05 11.83 -69.76
CA THR A 741 82.21 11.34 -69.01
C THR A 741 83.49 11.76 -69.73
N TYR A 742 84.41 12.41 -69.00
CA TYR A 742 85.59 13.05 -69.57
C TYR A 742 86.82 12.97 -68.67
N THR A 743 88.01 12.88 -69.27
CA THR A 743 89.32 12.82 -68.60
C THR A 743 90.43 13.23 -69.57
N THR A 744 91.66 13.41 -69.09
CA THR A 744 92.88 13.51 -69.91
C THR A 744 93.52 12.14 -70.22
N ASP A 745 93.06 11.04 -69.60
CA ASP A 745 93.53 9.68 -69.88
C ASP A 745 92.69 8.99 -70.97
N LYS A 746 93.31 8.64 -72.11
CA LYS A 746 92.66 7.95 -73.23
C LYS A 746 92.00 6.62 -72.82
N ARG A 747 92.49 5.96 -71.76
CA ARG A 747 91.99 4.67 -71.26
C ARG A 747 90.85 4.80 -70.25
N PHE A 748 90.53 6.01 -69.78
CA PHE A 748 89.54 6.26 -68.71
C PHE A 748 89.80 5.47 -67.41
N LYS A 749 91.07 5.26 -67.04
CA LYS A 749 91.47 4.67 -65.76
C LYS A 749 91.69 5.74 -64.67
N SER A 750 92.22 6.92 -65.01
CA SER A 750 92.44 8.01 -64.03
C SER A 750 91.70 9.30 -64.37
N ASN A 751 91.54 10.19 -63.37
CA ASN A 751 91.00 11.55 -63.49
C ASN A 751 89.61 11.65 -64.17
N VAL A 752 88.80 10.59 -64.08
CA VAL A 752 87.51 10.50 -64.77
C VAL A 752 86.43 11.33 -64.07
N LYS A 753 86.05 12.44 -64.70
CA LYS A 753 84.91 13.27 -64.28
C LYS A 753 83.65 12.87 -65.05
N SER A 754 82.49 13.03 -64.43
CA SER A 754 81.19 12.85 -65.07
C SER A 754 80.24 13.99 -64.70
N THR A 755 79.47 14.47 -65.67
CA THR A 755 78.35 15.39 -65.45
C THR A 755 77.10 14.90 -66.17
N TYR A 756 75.94 15.47 -65.85
CA TYR A 756 74.65 15.08 -66.40
C TYR A 756 73.94 16.26 -67.06
N THR A 757 73.19 15.99 -68.12
CA THR A 757 72.40 17.00 -68.84
C THR A 757 71.14 16.37 -69.45
N SER A 758 70.02 17.09 -69.43
CA SER A 758 68.85 16.81 -70.28
C SER A 758 68.96 17.52 -71.64
N ALA A 759 69.55 18.72 -71.66
CA ALA A 759 69.81 19.49 -72.87
C ALA A 759 70.84 18.80 -73.78
N LEU A 760 70.64 18.94 -75.10
CA LEU A 760 71.52 18.39 -76.14
C LEU A 760 72.86 19.14 -76.28
N THR A 761 73.04 20.26 -75.58
CA THR A 761 74.29 21.01 -75.53
C THR A 761 74.67 21.26 -74.07
N LYS A 762 75.91 20.98 -73.70
CA LYS A 762 76.44 21.27 -72.36
C LYS A 762 77.86 21.82 -72.45
N THR A 763 78.08 23.01 -71.86
CA THR A 763 79.42 23.55 -71.66
C THR A 763 80.05 22.92 -70.42
N LEU A 764 81.28 22.42 -70.57
CA LEU A 764 82.17 22.02 -69.49
C LEU A 764 83.15 23.17 -69.22
N THR A 765 83.40 23.47 -67.95
CA THR A 765 84.23 24.58 -67.47
C THR A 765 85.42 24.05 -66.65
N GLY A 766 86.39 24.92 -66.33
CA GLY A 766 87.50 24.58 -65.43
C GLY A 766 88.50 23.57 -65.99
N LEU A 767 88.69 23.56 -67.31
CA LEU A 767 89.60 22.64 -68.00
C LEU A 767 91.05 23.15 -68.00
N LYS A 768 92.03 22.26 -67.97
CA LYS A 768 93.46 22.63 -68.10
C LYS A 768 93.79 22.87 -69.57
N THR A 769 94.42 24.00 -69.88
CA THR A 769 94.91 24.33 -71.24
C THR A 769 96.10 23.46 -71.62
N LYS A 770 96.43 23.37 -72.92
CA LYS A 770 97.46 22.46 -73.48
C LYS A 770 97.25 20.97 -73.11
N LYS A 771 96.05 20.55 -72.71
CA LYS A 771 95.71 19.15 -72.45
C LYS A 771 94.61 18.66 -73.39
N THR A 772 94.77 17.44 -73.89
CA THR A 772 93.77 16.71 -74.65
C THR A 772 92.80 16.04 -73.70
N TYR A 773 91.50 16.31 -73.87
CA TYR A 773 90.43 15.65 -73.14
C TYR A 773 89.73 14.63 -74.04
N TYR A 774 89.56 13.43 -73.51
CA TYR A 774 88.81 12.33 -74.09
C TYR A 774 87.41 12.32 -73.49
N VAL A 775 86.38 12.37 -74.34
CA VAL A 775 84.97 12.46 -73.94
C VAL A 775 84.21 11.29 -74.54
N LYS A 776 83.44 10.60 -73.69
CA LYS A 776 82.42 9.62 -74.11
C LYS A 776 81.10 9.92 -73.41
N VAL A 777 79.99 9.70 -74.11
CA VAL A 777 78.66 10.04 -73.61
C VAL A 777 77.76 8.81 -73.63
N ARG A 778 76.80 8.73 -72.71
CA ARG A 778 75.73 7.71 -72.77
C ARG A 778 74.40 8.31 -72.38
N ALA A 779 73.36 7.94 -73.10
CA ALA A 779 72.00 8.28 -72.71
C ALA A 779 71.59 7.46 -71.46
N TYR A 780 70.62 7.97 -70.71
CA TYR A 780 69.94 7.23 -69.66
C TYR A 780 68.43 7.48 -69.70
N LYS A 781 67.67 6.54 -69.12
CA LYS A 781 66.25 6.70 -68.77
C LYS A 781 66.09 6.48 -67.27
N TYR A 782 65.09 7.10 -66.66
CA TYR A 782 64.71 6.75 -65.29
C TYR A 782 63.84 5.49 -65.29
N ASP A 783 64.11 4.55 -64.38
CA ASP A 783 63.18 3.46 -64.06
C ASP A 783 62.14 3.86 -63.03
N SER A 784 61.24 2.91 -62.73
CA SER A 784 60.17 3.12 -61.75
C SER A 784 60.66 3.29 -60.30
N THR A 785 61.92 2.99 -59.96
CA THR A 785 62.51 3.37 -58.66
C THR A 785 63.16 4.76 -58.69
N LYS A 786 63.06 5.48 -59.82
CA LYS A 786 63.81 6.72 -60.15
C LYS A 786 65.33 6.51 -60.30
N ALA A 787 65.80 5.27 -60.43
CA ALA A 787 67.21 5.01 -60.72
C ALA A 787 67.52 5.23 -62.21
N LYS A 788 68.77 5.61 -62.52
CA LYS A 788 69.23 5.85 -63.89
C LYS A 788 69.63 4.52 -64.55
N VAL A 789 68.85 4.07 -65.53
CA VAL A 789 69.21 2.96 -66.43
C VAL A 789 69.97 3.54 -67.61
N TYR A 790 71.19 3.05 -67.84
CA TYR A 790 72.11 3.61 -68.84
C TYR A 790 72.12 2.79 -70.13
N GLY A 791 72.22 3.48 -71.27
CA GLY A 791 72.59 2.86 -72.54
C GLY A 791 74.10 2.68 -72.67
N SER A 792 74.54 2.03 -73.75
CA SER A 792 75.96 1.92 -74.09
C SER A 792 76.60 3.29 -74.33
N TYR A 793 77.87 3.42 -73.96
CA TYR A 793 78.68 4.59 -74.30
C TYR A 793 78.85 4.75 -75.81
N SER A 794 78.93 6.00 -76.23
CA SER A 794 79.43 6.40 -77.55
C SER A 794 80.88 5.96 -77.76
N SER A 795 81.33 5.98 -79.01
CA SER A 795 82.77 6.06 -79.29
C SER A 795 83.36 7.31 -78.63
N VAL A 796 84.66 7.25 -78.29
CA VAL A 796 85.38 8.37 -77.66
C VAL A 796 85.68 9.43 -78.72
N LYS A 797 85.45 10.71 -78.39
CA LYS A 797 85.97 11.85 -79.15
C LYS A 797 87.01 12.59 -78.31
N ALA A 798 88.08 13.05 -78.93
CA ALA A 798 89.13 13.83 -78.28
C ALA A 798 89.07 15.30 -78.70
N ILE A 799 89.47 16.22 -77.81
CA ILE A 799 89.72 17.63 -78.13
C ILE A 799 90.84 18.22 -77.27
N SER A 800 91.71 19.02 -77.87
CA SER A 800 92.80 19.73 -77.19
C SER A 800 92.36 21.14 -76.79
N ILE A 801 92.45 21.47 -75.51
CA ILE A 801 92.02 22.78 -74.99
C ILE A 801 93.12 23.81 -75.24
N LYS A 802 92.87 24.75 -76.17
CA LYS A 802 93.73 25.92 -76.42
C LYS A 802 93.64 26.92 -75.24
N LYS A 803 94.43 28.01 -75.25
CA LYS A 803 94.34 29.06 -74.21
C LYS A 803 92.91 29.64 -74.14
#